data_AF-A0A3L6PKH6-F1
#
_entry.id   AF-A0A3L6PKH6-F1
#
_cell.length_a   1.000
_cell.length_b   1.000
_cell.length_c   1.000
_cell.angle_alpha   90.00
_cell.angle_beta   90.00
_cell.angle_gamma   90.00
#
_symmetry.space_group_name_H-M   'P 1'
#
loop_
_entity.id
_entity.type
_entity.pdbx_description
1 polymer ?
#
loop_
_entity_poly.entity_id
_entity_poly.type
_entity_poly.pdbx_seq_one_letter_code
_entity_poly.pdbx_strand_id
1 'polypeptide(L)'
;MSFLQVVGNENDEAQIELLKDTGMQIIAKCDCLPLAIKVMGGLLRQKMTSQRDWENVLNDSTWSISQMPEELNNAIYLSYEDLSPSLKPCFLHYSLLPKSRVFFTDDIVGMWISEGFVHGTSRNLEEIGKDYFVKLIHRNLIEPDINYADQVVCNMHDVVRSFAQYLARNEALVAQNKQTDISDKMDSQKFFRLSLEIRASESDELEWYSLQAQTSLRTLLSVGPIKIKPGDSFLAFSNLRTLHVEDANFDALVESLNQLKHLRYLSIEGTNTSRLPENISKMKFLQYISLLGCNSLVNLPNSIVMLQHLRFLNIRDTGISSIPQGFHGLTNLRILYGFPVHMDGDWCSHEELGPLSQLTRLNISSLENVSSSSFARKARIDEKVRLSYLWLECTSRIGHDDGQLVNDEEGIPEKQQREIEEVFNELPRWMVSTTVVALGCLRILTMDDLACCTELPNGLCQLPCLELLQIIHAPAIKRVGPEFLQPNHHWHNHSQVGASFPRLSRLDFIGLVELEEWEWQEQVKAMPILEQLKLEKCNLRRVPPSLAFHARALEKLFIYDVKNISSLENFASVVHLDVFRNTDLERISNLTKLQKLVIVECPKMKVLEGLAALQRLNLEDYDMQTVPRYLQDVKPRLMLLDCSLPLLTSIAAGKHGPEWDKFSHIHQVKAYADDEGIPRKKYMLYTSDPFRFETNISFSAIARARNKRKCLAYMTTCTIEDEWPQKPKLTFMAVVLDVLASYVQNMLTEMVKEEVHMLLGVSGEIDEMCTKLGDLKNSLADADRRNTTDQSVQAWVRELKGAMYEASDILDLCHLKSMERQPVRIMTQGRETSHGDKKILIFAIVGVGGIGKTTLAQNIFNNNIIQQEFTKYGWALTKDLIRLSCYREPSLKLEGITKQLEIQIQRECVLKTPLVNVLARGSRVLVTTRDIRVARGMMAEEPYHHVKKLEPEFFPNLNSSTLGITMSYSIATISFLFFARNRKAGNIHNSLRANRN
;
A
#
# COMPACT_ATOMS: atom_id res chain seq x y z
N MET A 1 38.10 4.45 -5.91
CA MET A 1 37.47 4.48 -7.24
C MET A 1 36.00 4.10 -7.15
N SER A 2 35.63 2.82 -7.19
CA SER A 2 34.22 2.36 -7.20
C SER A 2 33.33 2.95 -6.09
N PHE A 3 33.81 3.03 -4.84
CA PHE A 3 33.06 3.70 -3.76
C PHE A 3 32.72 5.17 -4.07
N LEU A 4 33.66 5.93 -4.62
CA LEU A 4 33.46 7.34 -4.94
C LEU A 4 32.55 7.53 -6.17
N GLN A 5 32.59 6.59 -7.12
CA GLN A 5 31.66 6.52 -8.26
C GLN A 5 30.24 6.10 -7.84
N VAL A 6 30.08 5.32 -6.77
CA VAL A 6 28.76 5.01 -6.18
C VAL A 6 28.17 6.22 -5.43
N VAL A 7 29.03 7.12 -4.94
CA VAL A 7 28.60 8.31 -4.21
C VAL A 7 28.28 9.45 -5.19
N GLY A 8 29.13 9.77 -6.17
CA GLY A 8 28.97 10.92 -7.08
C GLY A 8 28.36 10.64 -8.46
N ASN A 9 27.81 11.70 -9.08
CA ASN A 9 27.47 11.71 -10.51
C ASN A 9 28.77 11.81 -11.35
N GLU A 10 28.75 11.31 -12.59
CA GLU A 10 29.94 11.18 -13.47
C GLU A 10 30.65 12.49 -13.87
N ASN A 11 30.15 13.66 -13.48
CA ASN A 11 30.64 14.98 -13.93
C ASN A 11 31.52 15.75 -12.92
N ASP A 12 31.81 15.20 -11.73
CA ASP A 12 32.49 15.92 -10.62
C ASP A 12 33.84 15.30 -10.20
N GLU A 13 34.69 14.92 -11.17
CA GLU A 13 36.02 14.31 -10.92
C GLU A 13 36.89 15.11 -9.93
N ALA A 14 36.87 16.44 -10.02
CA ALA A 14 37.65 17.32 -9.14
C ALA A 14 37.18 17.29 -7.67
N GLN A 15 35.88 17.11 -7.41
CA GLN A 15 35.36 16.96 -6.04
C GLN A 15 35.62 15.54 -5.52
N ILE A 16 35.53 14.54 -6.39
CA ILE A 16 35.85 13.13 -6.08
C ILE A 16 37.31 12.97 -5.64
N GLU A 17 38.25 13.66 -6.29
CA GLU A 17 39.67 13.67 -5.91
C GLU A 17 39.87 14.31 -4.52
N LEU A 18 39.15 15.40 -4.21
CA LEU A 18 39.25 16.12 -2.93
C LEU A 18 38.70 15.33 -1.74
N LEU A 19 37.64 14.55 -1.94
CA LEU A 19 36.98 13.74 -0.90
C LEU A 19 37.60 12.35 -0.71
N LYS A 20 38.56 11.99 -1.56
CA LYS A 20 39.17 10.65 -1.67
C LYS A 20 39.81 10.18 -0.37
N ASP A 21 40.65 11.01 0.25
CA ASP A 21 41.41 10.64 1.45
C ASP A 21 40.50 10.50 2.69
N THR A 22 39.52 11.39 2.85
CA THR A 22 38.48 11.30 3.90
C THR A 22 37.60 10.06 3.67
N GLY A 23 37.23 9.77 2.42
CA GLY A 23 36.48 8.57 2.05
C GLY A 23 37.21 7.27 2.37
N MET A 24 38.52 7.20 2.09
CA MET A 24 39.34 6.02 2.44
C MET A 24 39.45 5.82 3.95
N GLN A 25 39.50 6.89 4.75
CA GLN A 25 39.47 6.80 6.22
C GLN A 25 38.12 6.32 6.75
N ILE A 26 37.00 6.75 6.15
CA ILE A 26 35.66 6.23 6.51
C ILE A 26 35.53 4.74 6.13
N ILE A 27 36.05 4.31 4.97
CA ILE A 27 36.09 2.88 4.60
C ILE A 27 36.90 2.06 5.61
N ALA A 28 38.04 2.59 6.10
CA ALA A 28 38.85 1.93 7.11
C ALA A 28 38.09 1.77 8.44
N LYS A 29 37.29 2.77 8.86
CA LYS A 29 36.39 2.66 10.03
C LYS A 29 35.22 1.69 9.84
N CYS A 30 34.93 1.26 8.62
CA CYS A 30 33.91 0.26 8.32
C CYS A 30 34.45 -1.19 8.35
N ASP A 31 35.69 -1.41 8.81
CA ASP A 31 36.39 -2.72 8.80
C ASP A 31 36.40 -3.42 7.43
N CYS A 32 36.35 -2.62 6.35
CA CYS A 32 36.15 -3.08 4.97
C CYS A 32 34.88 -3.92 4.72
N LEU A 33 33.90 -3.93 5.64
CA LEU A 33 32.65 -4.69 5.50
C LEU A 33 31.77 -4.11 4.36
N PRO A 34 31.43 -4.88 3.32
CA PRO A 34 30.72 -4.34 2.14
C PRO A 34 29.39 -3.66 2.46
N LEU A 35 28.62 -4.19 3.41
CA LEU A 35 27.35 -3.60 3.84
C LEU A 35 27.56 -2.26 4.56
N ALA A 36 28.53 -2.19 5.49
CA ALA A 36 28.84 -0.96 6.22
C ALA A 36 29.32 0.14 5.26
N ILE A 37 30.19 -0.21 4.30
CA ILE A 37 30.61 0.69 3.22
C ILE A 37 29.40 1.15 2.40
N LYS A 38 28.48 0.25 2.02
CA LYS A 38 27.29 0.59 1.21
C LYS A 38 26.35 1.55 1.95
N VAL A 39 26.10 1.31 3.24
CA VAL A 39 25.29 2.19 4.11
C VAL A 39 25.97 3.55 4.27
N MET A 40 27.28 3.61 4.55
CA MET A 40 28.01 4.89 4.61
C MET A 40 28.02 5.63 3.27
N GLY A 41 28.10 4.92 2.14
CA GLY A 41 27.94 5.53 0.81
C GLY A 41 26.58 6.20 0.64
N GLY A 42 25.51 5.52 1.08
CA GLY A 42 24.15 6.07 1.10
C GLY A 42 23.97 7.24 2.07
N LEU A 43 24.72 7.28 3.18
CA LEU A 43 24.78 8.44 4.07
C LEU A 43 25.46 9.64 3.37
N LEU A 44 26.68 9.42 2.87
CA LEU A 44 27.55 10.45 2.30
C LEU A 44 27.03 11.01 0.97
N ARG A 45 26.25 10.24 0.20
CA ARG A 45 25.55 10.70 -1.02
C ARG A 45 24.62 11.90 -0.80
N GLN A 46 24.08 12.08 0.42
CA GLN A 46 23.29 13.27 0.77
C GLN A 46 24.12 14.41 1.37
N LYS A 47 25.44 14.20 1.59
CA LYS A 47 26.39 15.14 2.21
C LYS A 47 27.51 15.57 1.25
N MET A 48 27.35 15.33 -0.05
CA MET A 48 28.40 15.54 -1.05
C MET A 48 28.82 17.00 -1.27
N THR A 49 28.02 17.96 -0.82
CA THR A 49 28.25 19.39 -1.07
C THR A 49 29.34 20.01 -0.18
N SER A 50 29.96 19.26 0.73
CA SER A 50 30.87 19.81 1.74
C SER A 50 31.89 18.80 2.25
N GLN A 51 33.19 19.09 2.10
CA GLN A 51 34.27 18.34 2.75
C GLN A 51 34.10 18.29 4.27
N ARG A 52 33.64 19.39 4.88
CA ARG A 52 33.38 19.47 6.32
C ARG A 52 32.32 18.47 6.78
N ASP A 53 31.35 18.14 5.94
CA ASP A 53 30.29 17.20 6.31
C ASP A 53 30.79 15.75 6.31
N TRP A 54 31.78 15.44 5.46
CA TRP A 54 32.52 14.17 5.50
C TRP A 54 33.47 14.10 6.69
N GLU A 55 34.16 15.20 7.02
CA GLU A 55 35.00 15.31 8.23
C GLU A 55 34.17 15.17 9.51
N ASN A 56 32.97 15.75 9.56
CA ASN A 56 32.03 15.58 10.68
C ASN A 56 31.64 14.11 10.84
N VAL A 57 31.32 13.41 9.74
CA VAL A 57 31.01 11.98 9.75
C VAL A 57 32.22 11.13 10.16
N LEU A 58 33.42 11.45 9.69
CA LEU A 58 34.65 10.74 10.06
C LEU A 58 34.98 10.91 11.55
N ASN A 59 34.78 12.11 12.09
CA ASN A 59 35.10 12.46 13.48
C ASN A 59 33.93 12.24 14.46
N ASP A 60 32.83 11.64 14.02
CA ASP A 60 31.65 11.38 14.85
C ASP A 60 31.99 10.44 16.04
N SER A 61 31.48 10.77 17.23
CA SER A 61 31.74 10.01 18.45
C SER A 61 31.10 8.61 18.45
N THR A 62 30.13 8.35 17.57
CA THR A 62 29.53 7.02 17.38
C THR A 62 30.54 5.95 16.98
N TRP A 63 31.61 6.32 16.26
CA TRP A 63 32.72 5.41 15.94
C TRP A 63 33.52 4.94 17.17
N SER A 64 33.36 5.60 18.31
CA SER A 64 34.11 5.37 19.55
C SER A 64 33.21 4.88 20.70
N ILE A 65 32.01 4.38 20.39
CA ILE A 65 31.15 3.70 21.38
C ILE A 65 31.80 2.35 21.73
N SER A 66 32.50 2.32 22.86
CA SER A 66 32.98 1.08 23.46
C SER A 66 31.81 0.26 24.00
N GLN A 67 31.89 -1.07 23.88
CA GLN A 67 30.83 -2.02 24.29
C GLN A 67 29.50 -1.89 23.51
N MET A 68 29.57 -1.56 22.22
CA MET A 68 28.45 -1.79 21.31
C MET A 68 28.15 -3.31 21.25
N PRO A 69 26.89 -3.75 21.44
CA PRO A 69 26.46 -5.14 21.24
C PRO A 69 26.86 -5.70 19.86
N GLU A 70 27.11 -7.01 19.75
CA GLU A 70 27.53 -7.64 18.48
C GLU A 70 26.48 -7.49 17.36
N GLU A 71 25.20 -7.34 17.71
CA GLU A 71 24.11 -7.11 16.76
C GLU A 71 24.07 -5.67 16.21
N LEU A 72 24.87 -4.75 16.76
CA LEU A 72 24.91 -3.35 16.41
C LEU A 72 26.22 -2.97 15.70
N ASN A 73 26.10 -2.39 14.51
CA ASN A 73 27.24 -1.93 13.72
C ASN A 73 27.34 -0.39 13.73
N ASN A 74 28.54 0.15 13.98
CA ASN A 74 28.76 1.61 14.10
C ASN A 74 28.33 2.41 12.86
N ALA A 75 28.57 1.90 11.65
CA ALA A 75 28.16 2.56 10.41
C ALA A 75 26.63 2.58 10.25
N ILE A 76 25.95 1.49 10.60
CA ILE A 76 24.48 1.42 10.58
C ILE A 76 23.90 2.33 11.68
N TYR A 77 24.53 2.39 12.86
CA TYR A 77 24.10 3.28 13.95
C TYR A 77 24.23 4.76 13.59
N LEU A 78 25.37 5.17 13.05
CA LEU A 78 25.59 6.54 12.55
C LEU A 78 24.57 6.86 11.45
N SER A 79 24.34 5.94 10.50
CA SER A 79 23.34 6.13 9.45
C SER A 79 21.89 6.17 9.95
N TYR A 80 21.57 5.49 11.05
CA TYR A 80 20.27 5.58 11.71
C TYR A 80 20.12 6.90 12.46
N GLU A 81 21.13 7.34 13.22
CA GLU A 81 21.02 8.56 14.00
C GLU A 81 20.90 9.83 13.15
N ASP A 82 21.51 9.82 11.96
CA ASP A 82 21.41 10.86 10.93
C ASP A 82 20.03 10.90 10.22
N LEU A 83 19.17 9.87 10.37
CA LEU A 83 17.81 9.91 9.83
C LEU A 83 16.98 11.01 10.50
N SER A 84 16.11 11.65 9.72
CA SER A 84 15.13 12.59 10.26
C SER A 84 14.21 11.89 11.30
N PRO A 85 13.70 12.61 12.31
CA PRO A 85 12.84 12.02 13.34
C PRO A 85 11.63 11.25 12.80
N SER A 86 11.08 11.65 11.65
CA SER A 86 9.96 10.96 10.99
C SER A 86 10.36 9.70 10.22
N LEU A 87 11.63 9.58 9.79
CA LEU A 87 12.15 8.38 9.11
C LEU A 87 12.53 7.26 10.08
N LYS A 88 13.01 7.60 11.29
CA LYS A 88 13.39 6.62 12.33
C LYS A 88 12.27 5.60 12.62
N PRO A 89 11.01 5.98 12.92
CA PRO A 89 9.93 5.00 13.17
C PRO A 89 9.54 4.20 11.92
N CYS A 90 9.57 4.80 10.72
CA CYS A 90 9.33 4.08 9.46
C CYS A 90 10.35 2.96 9.22
N PHE A 91 11.64 3.25 9.43
CA PHE A 91 12.73 2.28 9.34
C PHE A 91 12.59 1.15 10.37
N LEU A 92 12.32 1.49 11.63
CA LEU A 92 12.11 0.48 12.69
C LEU A 92 10.90 -0.40 12.37
N HIS A 93 9.78 0.18 11.92
CA HIS A 93 8.58 -0.56 11.54
C HIS A 93 8.81 -1.50 10.35
N TYR A 94 9.57 -1.07 9.33
CA TYR A 94 9.94 -1.92 8.19
C TYR A 94 10.62 -3.22 8.64
N SER A 95 11.50 -3.14 9.64
CA SER A 95 12.21 -4.31 10.17
C SER A 95 11.30 -5.39 10.77
N LEU A 96 10.06 -5.03 11.13
CA LEU A 96 9.07 -5.92 11.70
C LEU A 96 8.31 -6.73 10.63
N LEU A 97 8.33 -6.34 9.35
CA LEU A 97 7.59 -7.03 8.29
C LEU A 97 8.06 -8.49 8.13
N PRO A 98 7.18 -9.52 8.17
CA PRO A 98 7.56 -10.92 7.95
C PRO A 98 8.39 -11.15 6.68
N LYS A 99 9.29 -12.15 6.69
CA LYS A 99 10.17 -12.43 5.51
C LYS A 99 9.53 -13.32 4.46
N SER A 100 8.55 -14.14 4.84
CA SER A 100 7.87 -15.08 3.95
C SER A 100 6.91 -14.42 2.96
N ARG A 101 6.48 -13.18 3.22
CA ARG A 101 5.47 -12.45 2.45
C ARG A 101 6.10 -11.24 1.74
N VAL A 102 5.66 -11.01 0.50
CA VAL A 102 5.95 -9.78 -0.25
C VAL A 102 4.99 -8.68 0.21
N PHE A 103 5.55 -7.56 0.64
CA PHE A 103 4.80 -6.33 0.95
C PHE A 103 5.11 -5.26 -0.11
N PHE A 104 4.08 -4.64 -0.68
CA PHE A 104 4.25 -3.58 -1.66
C PHE A 104 4.39 -2.22 -0.96
N THR A 105 4.99 -1.24 -1.65
CA THR A 105 5.17 0.12 -1.12
C THR A 105 3.87 0.75 -0.64
N ASP A 106 2.73 0.48 -1.30
CA ASP A 106 1.42 1.02 -0.88
C ASP A 106 0.96 0.46 0.47
N ASP A 107 1.23 -0.82 0.76
CA ASP A 107 0.91 -1.47 2.04
C ASP A 107 1.75 -0.85 3.16
N ILE A 108 3.07 -0.79 2.94
CA ILE A 108 4.05 -0.27 3.91
C ILE A 108 3.79 1.20 4.23
N VAL A 109 3.52 2.02 3.20
CA VAL A 109 3.13 3.43 3.38
C VAL A 109 1.78 3.54 4.08
N GLY A 110 0.82 2.65 3.78
CA GLY A 110 -0.47 2.59 4.47
C GLY A 110 -0.34 2.30 5.97
N MET A 111 0.53 1.37 6.35
CA MET A 111 0.85 1.08 7.76
C MET A 111 1.53 2.30 8.43
N TRP A 112 2.52 2.93 7.79
CA TRP A 112 3.19 4.12 8.33
C TRP A 112 2.24 5.32 8.54
N ILE A 113 1.29 5.53 7.62
CA ILE A 113 0.24 6.56 7.75
C ILE A 113 -0.71 6.21 8.90
N SER A 114 -1.09 4.94 9.02
CA SER A 114 -2.02 4.44 10.03
C SER A 114 -1.47 4.50 11.46
N GLU A 115 -0.19 4.16 11.63
CA GLU A 115 0.56 4.37 12.88
C GLU A 115 0.75 5.85 13.22
N GLY A 116 0.81 6.72 12.19
CA GLY A 116 0.98 8.17 12.31
C GLY A 116 2.42 8.68 12.15
N PHE A 117 3.30 7.89 11.53
CA PHE A 117 4.70 8.25 11.30
C PHE A 117 4.90 9.26 10.17
N VAL A 118 3.95 9.29 9.21
CA VAL A 118 3.96 10.25 8.09
C VAL A 118 3.29 11.55 8.53
N HIS A 119 4.02 12.65 8.50
CA HIS A 119 3.52 13.98 8.86
C HIS A 119 3.34 14.84 7.61
N GLY A 120 2.14 15.40 7.41
CA GLY A 120 1.82 16.22 6.25
C GLY A 120 0.37 16.66 6.22
N THR A 121 -0.06 17.24 5.11
CA THR A 121 -1.49 17.54 4.92
C THR A 121 -2.23 16.25 4.57
N SER A 122 -3.51 16.15 4.92
CA SER A 122 -4.34 14.99 4.59
C SER A 122 -4.47 14.70 3.08
N ARG A 123 -4.02 15.62 2.20
CA ARG A 123 -4.11 15.46 0.75
C ARG A 123 -2.97 14.66 0.12
N ASN A 124 -1.79 14.61 0.76
CA ASN A 124 -0.54 14.12 0.15
C ASN A 124 0.26 13.13 1.02
N LEU A 125 -0.38 12.44 1.96
CA LEU A 125 0.31 11.51 2.87
C LEU A 125 0.98 10.35 2.12
N GLU A 126 0.36 9.82 1.07
CA GLU A 126 0.92 8.74 0.25
C GLU A 126 2.17 9.19 -0.52
N GLU A 127 2.17 10.43 -1.01
CA GLU A 127 3.32 11.02 -1.72
C GLU A 127 4.51 11.22 -0.76
N ILE A 128 4.24 11.72 0.46
CA ILE A 128 5.26 11.88 1.51
C ILE A 128 5.77 10.52 2.00
N GLY A 129 4.89 9.54 2.19
CA GLY A 129 5.28 8.18 2.58
C GLY A 129 6.16 7.50 1.51
N LYS A 130 5.87 7.71 0.23
CA LYS A 130 6.70 7.22 -0.88
C LYS A 130 8.05 7.92 -0.95
N ASP A 131 8.12 9.24 -0.71
CA ASP A 131 9.39 9.96 -0.53
C ASP A 131 10.20 9.40 0.66
N TYR A 132 9.56 9.06 1.78
CA TYR A 132 10.22 8.42 2.92
C TYR A 132 10.78 7.04 2.56
N PHE A 133 10.02 6.23 1.82
CA PHE A 133 10.45 4.92 1.32
C PHE A 133 11.68 5.05 0.40
N VAL A 134 11.65 5.97 -0.56
CA VAL A 134 12.77 6.27 -1.46
C VAL A 134 14.00 6.80 -0.70
N LYS A 135 13.82 7.57 0.38
CA LYS A 135 14.94 8.01 1.24
C LYS A 135 15.63 6.86 1.96
N LEU A 136 14.90 5.80 2.36
CA LEU A 136 15.52 4.58 2.92
C LEU A 136 16.29 3.78 1.86
N ILE A 137 15.79 3.74 0.61
CA ILE A 137 16.53 3.19 -0.54
C ILE A 137 17.82 3.97 -0.77
N HIS A 138 17.76 5.31 -0.82
CA HIS A 138 18.93 6.16 -1.03
C HIS A 138 19.97 6.07 0.09
N ARG A 139 19.57 5.68 1.31
CA ARG A 139 20.46 5.37 2.43
C ARG A 139 21.05 3.94 2.40
N ASN A 140 20.66 3.12 1.42
CA ASN A 140 20.98 1.68 1.33
C ASN A 140 20.57 0.88 2.59
N LEU A 141 19.53 1.33 3.30
CA LEU A 141 18.96 0.63 4.45
C LEU A 141 17.90 -0.40 4.04
N ILE A 142 17.28 -0.17 2.87
CA ILE A 142 16.48 -1.14 2.12
C ILE A 142 16.93 -1.11 0.65
N GLU A 143 16.70 -2.18 -0.09
CA GLU A 143 17.19 -2.36 -1.47
C GLU A 143 16.05 -2.79 -2.39
N PRO A 144 15.85 -2.17 -3.56
CA PRO A 144 14.84 -2.59 -4.54
C PRO A 144 15.00 -4.05 -4.94
N ASP A 145 13.88 -4.78 -4.99
CA ASP A 145 13.87 -6.12 -5.51
C ASP A 145 13.94 -6.08 -7.05
N ILE A 146 14.99 -6.69 -7.60
CA ILE A 146 15.32 -6.64 -9.03
C ILE A 146 14.27 -7.31 -9.93
N ASN A 147 13.33 -8.08 -9.37
CA ASN A 147 12.24 -8.71 -10.12
C ASN A 147 11.10 -7.72 -10.44
N TYR A 148 11.02 -6.59 -9.73
CA TYR A 148 9.96 -5.59 -9.85
C TYR A 148 10.53 -4.27 -10.41
N ALA A 149 10.30 -3.98 -11.70
CA ALA A 149 10.98 -2.85 -12.37
C ALA A 149 10.51 -1.46 -11.91
N ASP A 150 9.29 -1.35 -11.38
CA ASP A 150 8.76 -0.14 -10.75
C ASP A 150 9.23 0.03 -9.29
N GLN A 151 10.09 -0.87 -8.79
CA GLN A 151 10.74 -0.83 -7.48
C GLN A 151 9.76 -0.77 -6.29
N VAL A 152 8.51 -1.21 -6.49
CA VAL A 152 7.46 -1.23 -5.45
C VAL A 152 7.66 -2.30 -4.39
N VAL A 153 8.64 -3.19 -4.57
CA VAL A 153 9.06 -4.18 -3.57
C VAL A 153 10.52 -3.90 -3.22
N CYS A 154 10.85 -3.96 -1.93
CA CYS A 154 12.20 -3.80 -1.42
C CYS A 154 12.52 -4.87 -0.37
N ASN A 155 13.79 -5.22 -0.26
CA ASN A 155 14.32 -6.13 0.74
C ASN A 155 15.18 -5.37 1.75
N MET A 156 15.09 -5.75 3.03
CA MET A 156 15.98 -5.24 4.08
C MET A 156 16.99 -6.32 4.47
N HIS A 157 18.29 -6.02 4.29
CA HIS A 157 19.38 -6.95 4.61
C HIS A 157 19.34 -7.38 6.08
N ASP A 158 19.60 -8.67 6.35
CA ASP A 158 19.40 -9.29 7.65
C ASP A 158 20.11 -8.56 8.81
N VAL A 159 21.38 -8.16 8.65
CA VAL A 159 22.10 -7.36 9.65
C VAL A 159 21.43 -6.01 9.93
N VAL A 160 20.92 -5.30 8.91
CA VAL A 160 20.18 -4.03 9.07
C VAL A 160 18.85 -4.26 9.80
N ARG A 161 18.19 -5.38 9.48
CA ARG A 161 16.94 -5.80 10.11
C ARG A 161 17.15 -6.16 11.58
N SER A 162 18.16 -6.96 11.92
CA SER A 162 18.49 -7.31 13.31
C SER A 162 18.87 -6.07 14.13
N PHE A 163 19.65 -5.15 13.55
CA PHE A 163 19.95 -3.85 14.15
C PHE A 163 18.66 -3.07 14.49
N ALA A 164 17.73 -2.96 13.54
CA ALA A 164 16.47 -2.23 13.72
C ALA A 164 15.54 -2.91 14.73
N GLN A 165 15.43 -4.24 14.69
CA GLN A 165 14.68 -5.04 15.66
C GLN A 165 15.27 -4.91 17.08
N TYR A 166 16.60 -4.87 17.22
CA TYR A 166 17.27 -4.61 18.49
C TYR A 166 16.86 -3.23 19.05
N LEU A 167 16.88 -2.17 18.23
CA LEU A 167 16.41 -0.84 18.65
C LEU A 167 14.90 -0.83 19.02
N ALA A 168 14.09 -1.65 18.35
CA ALA A 168 12.65 -1.75 18.58
C ALA A 168 12.23 -2.68 19.74
N ARG A 169 13.14 -3.53 20.28
CA ARG A 169 12.84 -4.62 21.24
C ARG A 169 12.05 -4.25 22.50
N ASN A 170 12.09 -2.97 22.89
CA ASN A 170 11.36 -2.45 24.06
C ASN A 170 9.89 -2.12 23.76
N GLU A 171 9.48 -2.10 22.50
CA GLU A 171 8.12 -1.80 22.04
C GLU A 171 7.56 -2.88 21.11
N ALA A 172 8.43 -3.62 20.41
CA ALA A 172 8.07 -4.57 19.38
C ALA A 172 8.63 -5.96 19.66
N LEU A 173 7.83 -6.99 19.36
CA LEU A 173 8.26 -8.39 19.31
C LEU A 173 8.09 -8.90 17.88
N VAL A 174 9.15 -9.52 17.35
CA VAL A 174 9.12 -10.30 16.10
C VAL A 174 9.36 -11.75 16.47
N ALA A 175 8.45 -12.64 16.07
CA ALA A 175 8.50 -14.06 16.42
C ALA A 175 8.34 -14.95 15.19
N GLN A 176 9.14 -16.02 15.14
CA GLN A 176 9.13 -17.06 14.12
C GLN A 176 8.99 -18.43 14.80
N ASN A 177 8.26 -19.37 14.19
CA ASN A 177 7.84 -20.64 14.81
C ASN A 177 8.98 -21.43 15.50
N LYS A 178 8.97 -21.44 16.84
CA LYS A 178 9.55 -22.42 17.79
C LYS A 178 8.76 -22.35 19.13
N GLN A 179 7.78 -23.21 19.31
CA GLN A 179 6.60 -23.03 20.19
C GLN A 179 6.79 -23.12 21.73
N THR A 180 7.88 -22.60 22.29
CA THR A 180 7.97 -22.34 23.75
C THR A 180 8.35 -20.89 24.04
N ASP A 181 9.29 -20.37 23.28
CA ASP A 181 9.95 -19.08 23.52
C ASP A 181 9.09 -17.84 23.16
N ILE A 182 7.89 -18.04 22.57
CA ILE A 182 6.97 -16.97 22.15
C ILE A 182 6.03 -16.58 23.31
N SER A 183 5.31 -17.56 23.86
CA SER A 183 4.37 -17.34 24.97
C SER A 183 5.08 -16.77 26.20
N ASP A 184 6.24 -17.34 26.57
CA ASP A 184 7.05 -16.87 27.70
C ASP A 184 7.47 -15.38 27.55
N LYS A 185 7.77 -14.94 26.32
CA LYS A 185 8.08 -13.51 26.04
C LYS A 185 6.86 -12.62 26.10
N MET A 186 5.71 -13.11 25.65
CA MET A 186 4.45 -12.37 25.71
C MET A 186 3.86 -12.28 27.13
N ASP A 187 4.10 -13.28 27.97
CA ASP A 187 3.69 -13.25 29.37
C ASP A 187 4.62 -12.36 30.21
N SER A 188 5.93 -12.33 29.89
CA SER A 188 6.90 -11.48 30.59
C SER A 188 6.82 -9.98 30.24
N GLN A 189 6.32 -9.61 29.05
CA GLN A 189 6.29 -8.21 28.61
C GLN A 189 5.08 -7.87 27.72
N LYS A 190 4.56 -6.64 27.87
CA LYS A 190 3.60 -6.04 26.94
C LYS A 190 4.32 -5.30 25.80
N PHE A 191 3.82 -5.48 24.59
CA PHE A 191 4.34 -4.89 23.37
C PHE A 191 3.29 -4.00 22.70
N PHE A 192 3.74 -2.91 22.08
CA PHE A 192 2.90 -2.06 21.24
C PHE A 192 2.82 -2.59 19.80
N ARG A 193 3.79 -3.41 19.37
CA ARG A 193 3.83 -4.01 18.02
C ARG A 193 4.20 -5.49 18.11
N LEU A 194 3.46 -6.33 17.40
CA LEU A 194 3.69 -7.76 17.34
C LEU A 194 3.72 -8.18 15.88
N SER A 195 4.76 -8.89 15.49
CA SER A 195 4.90 -9.49 14.17
C SER A 195 5.16 -10.99 14.31
N LEU A 196 4.31 -11.79 13.69
CA LEU A 196 4.28 -13.23 13.80
C LEU A 196 4.44 -13.84 12.40
N GLU A 197 5.40 -14.74 12.24
CA GLU A 197 5.60 -15.52 11.02
C GLU A 197 5.53 -17.02 11.39
N ILE A 198 4.34 -17.60 11.20
CA ILE A 198 3.99 -18.97 11.60
C ILE A 198 4.09 -19.86 10.37
N ARG A 199 4.91 -20.90 10.45
CA ARG A 199 5.02 -21.92 9.38
C ARG A 199 4.15 -23.11 9.74
N ALA A 200 3.38 -23.59 8.77
CA ALA A 200 2.55 -24.78 8.92
C ALA A 200 3.43 -26.01 9.21
N SER A 201 3.30 -26.54 10.42
CA SER A 201 3.89 -27.82 10.86
C SER A 201 2.93 -28.46 11.85
N GLU A 202 2.61 -29.74 11.65
CA GLU A 202 1.39 -30.41 12.14
C GLU A 202 1.24 -30.57 13.68
N SER A 203 2.13 -30.01 14.51
CA SER A 203 2.11 -30.19 15.98
C SER A 203 1.80 -28.93 16.80
N ASP A 204 2.07 -27.72 16.30
CA ASP A 204 2.23 -26.53 17.15
C ASP A 204 1.68 -25.23 16.53
N GLU A 205 0.37 -25.18 16.27
CA GLU A 205 -0.30 -23.93 15.87
C GLU A 205 -0.46 -22.97 17.06
N LEU A 206 -0.25 -21.67 16.84
CA LEU A 206 -0.49 -20.63 17.86
C LEU A 206 -2.00 -20.41 18.02
N GLU A 207 -2.51 -20.50 19.25
CA GLU A 207 -3.92 -20.22 19.53
C GLU A 207 -4.17 -18.73 19.81
N TRP A 208 -5.29 -18.20 19.29
CA TRP A 208 -5.63 -16.76 19.37
C TRP A 208 -5.66 -16.21 20.81
N TYR A 209 -6.10 -16.99 21.79
CA TYR A 209 -6.20 -16.55 23.18
C TYR A 209 -4.84 -16.10 23.77
N SER A 210 -3.73 -16.69 23.32
CA SER A 210 -2.38 -16.31 23.74
C SER A 210 -2.05 -14.86 23.38
N LEU A 211 -2.64 -14.34 22.30
CA LEU A 211 -2.49 -12.95 21.87
C LEU A 211 -3.28 -11.99 22.77
N GLN A 212 -4.39 -12.42 23.36
CA GLN A 212 -5.30 -11.55 24.13
C GLN A 212 -4.66 -10.95 25.40
N ALA A 213 -3.54 -11.50 25.86
CA ALA A 213 -2.73 -10.90 26.92
C ALA A 213 -2.10 -9.54 26.52
N GLN A 214 -1.99 -9.22 25.22
CA GLN A 214 -1.32 -8.03 24.70
C GLN A 214 -2.29 -6.85 24.53
N THR A 215 -2.83 -6.33 25.63
CA THR A 215 -3.85 -5.25 25.61
C THR A 215 -3.33 -3.87 25.17
N SER A 216 -2.01 -3.66 25.23
CA SER A 216 -1.35 -2.43 24.75
C SER A 216 -1.08 -2.42 23.24
N LEU A 217 -1.50 -3.45 22.50
CA LEU A 217 -1.11 -3.65 21.11
C LEU A 217 -1.72 -2.61 20.16
N ARG A 218 -0.89 -2.11 19.24
CA ARG A 218 -1.23 -1.09 18.22
C ARG A 218 -1.04 -1.62 16.80
N THR A 219 0.03 -2.40 16.58
CA THR A 219 0.28 -3.13 15.34
C THR A 219 0.24 -4.63 15.62
N LEU A 220 -0.61 -5.37 14.90
CA LEU A 220 -0.54 -6.82 14.78
C LEU A 220 -0.30 -7.17 13.31
N LEU A 221 0.85 -7.77 13.01
CA LEU A 221 1.15 -8.42 11.74
C LEU A 221 1.21 -9.93 11.99
N SER A 222 0.41 -10.71 11.26
CA SER A 222 0.48 -12.17 11.30
C SER A 222 0.47 -12.74 9.91
N VAL A 223 1.49 -13.52 9.58
CA VAL A 223 1.58 -14.30 8.35
C VAL A 223 1.62 -15.78 8.71
N GLY A 224 0.67 -16.53 8.16
CA GLY A 224 0.48 -17.96 8.42
C GLY A 224 -0.60 -18.26 9.48
N PRO A 225 -0.94 -19.54 9.64
CA PRO A 225 -2.17 -19.96 10.31
C PRO A 225 -2.15 -19.66 11.83
N ILE A 226 -3.10 -18.84 12.28
CA ILE A 226 -3.50 -18.75 13.69
C ILE A 226 -4.76 -19.58 13.89
N LYS A 227 -4.77 -20.40 14.95
CA LYS A 227 -5.93 -21.18 15.35
C LYS A 227 -6.93 -20.30 16.11
N ILE A 228 -7.95 -19.86 15.39
CA ILE A 228 -9.07 -19.05 15.86
C ILE A 228 -10.27 -19.97 16.13
N LYS A 229 -10.93 -19.80 17.27
CA LYS A 229 -12.09 -20.58 17.72
C LYS A 229 -13.38 -19.73 17.74
N PRO A 230 -14.56 -20.33 17.56
CA PRO A 230 -15.82 -19.62 17.75
C PRO A 230 -15.92 -19.02 19.16
N GLY A 231 -16.17 -17.72 19.25
CA GLY A 231 -16.19 -16.96 20.52
C GLY A 231 -14.91 -16.17 20.80
N ASP A 232 -13.83 -16.36 20.04
CA ASP A 232 -12.69 -15.45 20.05
C ASP A 232 -13.08 -14.03 19.61
N SER A 233 -12.35 -13.03 20.10
CA SER A 233 -12.75 -11.64 19.97
C SER A 233 -11.57 -10.67 19.95
N PHE A 234 -11.81 -9.49 19.38
CA PHE A 234 -10.91 -8.34 19.41
C PHE A 234 -11.00 -7.48 20.69
N LEU A 235 -11.86 -7.82 21.66
CA LEU A 235 -12.06 -7.04 22.90
C LEU A 235 -10.78 -6.65 23.64
N ALA A 236 -9.75 -7.50 23.62
CA ALA A 236 -8.46 -7.23 24.27
C ALA A 236 -7.65 -6.11 23.59
N PHE A 237 -7.86 -5.87 22.29
CA PHE A 237 -7.01 -5.04 21.44
C PHE A 237 -7.63 -3.66 21.16
N SER A 238 -8.24 -3.02 22.17
CA SER A 238 -8.97 -1.76 21.99
C SER A 238 -8.14 -0.64 21.33
N ASN A 239 -6.82 -0.65 21.52
CA ASN A 239 -5.87 0.36 21.03
C ASN A 239 -5.28 0.04 19.64
N LEU A 240 -5.75 -1.01 18.97
CA LEU A 240 -5.20 -1.47 17.70
C LEU A 240 -5.47 -0.46 16.57
N ARG A 241 -4.41 -0.09 15.85
CA ARG A 241 -4.43 0.82 14.70
C ARG A 241 -4.14 0.10 13.38
N THR A 242 -3.29 -0.92 13.43
CA THR A 242 -2.83 -1.67 12.26
C THR A 242 -3.05 -3.16 12.51
N LEU A 243 -3.91 -3.78 11.71
CA LEU A 243 -4.16 -5.22 11.69
C LEU A 243 -3.87 -5.76 10.30
N HIS A 244 -2.91 -6.67 10.20
CA HIS A 244 -2.64 -7.48 9.01
C HIS A 244 -2.64 -8.95 9.43
N VAL A 245 -3.49 -9.74 8.80
CA VAL A 245 -3.58 -11.20 8.98
C VAL A 245 -3.62 -11.85 7.61
N GLU A 246 -2.79 -12.86 7.40
CA GLU A 246 -2.75 -13.68 6.20
C GLU A 246 -3.00 -15.16 6.56
N ASP A 247 -3.70 -15.90 5.70
CA ASP A 247 -3.91 -17.35 5.78
C ASP A 247 -4.54 -17.86 7.10
N ALA A 248 -5.49 -17.11 7.67
CA ALA A 248 -6.22 -17.48 8.90
C ALA A 248 -7.72 -17.68 8.68
N ASN A 249 -8.36 -18.49 9.53
CA ASN A 249 -9.82 -18.67 9.57
C ASN A 249 -10.51 -17.47 10.23
N PHE A 250 -10.55 -16.35 9.53
CA PHE A 250 -10.88 -15.04 10.10
C PHE A 250 -12.38 -14.84 10.38
N ASP A 251 -13.27 -15.66 9.79
CA ASP A 251 -14.73 -15.54 9.89
C ASP A 251 -15.27 -15.50 11.33
N ALA A 252 -14.60 -16.17 12.28
CA ALA A 252 -14.98 -16.13 13.69
C ALA A 252 -14.75 -14.77 14.37
N LEU A 253 -13.83 -13.95 13.86
CA LEU A 253 -13.49 -12.63 14.41
C LEU A 253 -14.25 -11.47 13.74
N VAL A 254 -14.83 -11.68 12.55
CA VAL A 254 -15.48 -10.66 11.69
C VAL A 254 -16.45 -9.76 12.46
N GLU A 255 -17.33 -10.32 13.27
CA GLU A 255 -18.31 -9.53 14.02
C GLU A 255 -17.67 -8.67 15.12
N SER A 256 -16.52 -9.10 15.66
CA SER A 256 -15.80 -8.36 16.70
C SER A 256 -14.89 -7.24 16.16
N LEU A 257 -14.58 -7.21 14.85
CA LEU A 257 -13.82 -6.11 14.22
C LEU A 257 -14.40 -4.74 14.57
N ASN A 258 -15.72 -4.64 14.67
CA ASN A 258 -16.42 -3.36 14.92
C ASN A 258 -16.09 -2.74 16.31
N GLN A 259 -15.42 -3.48 17.20
CA GLN A 259 -14.95 -3.04 18.50
C GLN A 259 -13.65 -2.23 18.42
N LEU A 260 -12.88 -2.37 17.33
CA LEU A 260 -11.57 -1.73 17.13
C LEU A 260 -11.72 -0.26 16.72
N LYS A 261 -12.12 0.59 17.67
CA LYS A 261 -12.45 2.01 17.43
C LYS A 261 -11.29 2.84 16.88
N HIS A 262 -10.05 2.44 17.16
CA HIS A 262 -8.83 3.13 16.70
C HIS A 262 -8.25 2.57 15.39
N LEU A 263 -8.88 1.55 14.78
CA LEU A 263 -8.33 0.89 13.60
C LEU A 263 -8.27 1.83 12.40
N ARG A 264 -7.11 1.86 11.74
CA ARG A 264 -6.81 2.68 10.56
C ARG A 264 -6.36 1.84 9.37
N TYR A 265 -5.71 0.70 9.61
CA TYR A 265 -5.32 -0.28 8.60
C TYR A 265 -5.90 -1.66 8.92
N LEU A 266 -6.61 -2.23 7.96
CA LEU A 266 -7.15 -3.59 7.99
C LEU A 266 -6.70 -4.34 6.73
N SER A 267 -5.99 -5.45 6.90
CA SER A 267 -5.64 -6.39 5.84
C SER A 267 -5.92 -7.80 6.33
N ILE A 268 -6.72 -8.56 5.57
CA ILE A 268 -7.14 -9.95 5.90
C ILE A 268 -6.92 -10.87 4.70
N GLU A 269 -5.71 -10.87 4.14
CA GLU A 269 -5.40 -11.41 2.82
C GLU A 269 -5.34 -12.95 2.80
N GLY A 270 -5.73 -13.56 1.67
CA GLY A 270 -5.79 -15.03 1.53
C GLY A 270 -6.77 -15.74 2.47
N THR A 271 -7.48 -15.00 3.33
CA THR A 271 -8.40 -15.59 4.31
C THR A 271 -9.64 -16.17 3.62
N ASN A 272 -10.18 -17.23 4.21
CA ASN A 272 -11.44 -17.86 3.79
C ASN A 272 -12.70 -17.01 4.11
N THR A 273 -12.53 -15.71 4.40
CA THR A 273 -13.62 -14.91 4.95
C THR A 273 -14.74 -14.68 3.96
N SER A 274 -15.96 -14.98 4.39
CA SER A 274 -17.18 -14.93 3.57
C SER A 274 -17.86 -13.56 3.58
N ARG A 275 -17.60 -12.74 4.60
CA ARG A 275 -18.27 -11.44 4.82
C ARG A 275 -17.46 -10.49 5.70
N LEU A 276 -17.66 -9.18 5.50
CA LEU A 276 -17.24 -8.13 6.43
C LEU A 276 -18.40 -7.74 7.37
N PRO A 277 -18.14 -7.14 8.55
CA PRO A 277 -19.22 -6.74 9.45
C PRO A 277 -20.14 -5.70 8.80
N GLU A 278 -21.46 -5.89 8.87
CA GLU A 278 -22.46 -4.96 8.31
C GLU A 278 -22.32 -3.52 8.84
N ASN A 279 -21.75 -3.39 10.03
CA ASN A 279 -21.47 -2.14 10.73
C ASN A 279 -19.99 -1.71 10.62
N ILE A 280 -19.27 -2.04 9.53
CA ILE A 280 -17.88 -1.56 9.31
C ILE A 280 -17.73 -0.04 9.55
N SER A 281 -18.80 0.73 9.28
CA SER A 281 -18.94 2.15 9.62
C SER A 281 -18.72 2.55 11.09
N LYS A 282 -18.58 1.61 12.04
CA LYS A 282 -18.19 1.88 13.43
C LYS A 282 -16.75 2.42 13.51
N MET A 283 -15.85 1.85 12.71
CA MET A 283 -14.42 2.16 12.69
C MET A 283 -14.18 3.47 11.92
N LYS A 284 -14.53 4.62 12.51
CA LYS A 284 -14.51 5.93 11.80
C LYS A 284 -13.13 6.33 11.28
N PHE A 285 -12.05 5.84 11.90
CA PHE A 285 -10.67 6.16 11.51
C PHE A 285 -10.07 5.23 10.45
N LEU A 286 -10.85 4.28 9.92
CA LEU A 286 -10.38 3.32 8.92
C LEU A 286 -9.98 4.05 7.62
N GLN A 287 -8.73 3.86 7.21
CA GLN A 287 -8.05 4.54 6.11
C GLN A 287 -7.60 3.56 5.01
N TYR A 288 -7.18 2.35 5.39
CA TYR A 288 -6.68 1.32 4.49
C TYR A 288 -7.44 0.01 4.72
N ILE A 289 -7.99 -0.56 3.64
CA ILE A 289 -8.61 -1.89 3.62
C ILE A 289 -8.01 -2.71 2.47
N SER A 290 -7.41 -3.85 2.79
CA SER A 290 -6.96 -4.86 1.81
C SER A 290 -7.64 -6.20 2.06
N LEU A 291 -8.32 -6.71 1.02
CA LEU A 291 -9.05 -7.98 1.02
C LEU A 291 -8.49 -8.92 -0.07
N LEU A 292 -7.22 -8.73 -0.44
CA LEU A 292 -6.57 -9.45 -1.54
C LEU A 292 -6.65 -10.97 -1.32
N GLY A 293 -7.18 -11.70 -2.29
CA GLY A 293 -7.29 -13.16 -2.23
C GLY A 293 -8.45 -13.69 -1.37
N CYS A 294 -9.34 -12.83 -0.86
CA CYS A 294 -10.58 -13.24 -0.19
C CYS A 294 -11.62 -13.76 -1.19
N ASN A 295 -11.31 -14.88 -1.86
CA ASN A 295 -12.13 -15.47 -2.92
C ASN A 295 -13.58 -15.76 -2.50
N SER A 296 -13.83 -16.05 -1.21
CA SER A 296 -15.17 -16.31 -0.66
C SER A 296 -15.99 -15.05 -0.35
N LEU A 297 -15.40 -13.86 -0.41
CA LEU A 297 -16.09 -12.61 -0.12
C LEU A 297 -16.81 -12.08 -1.37
N VAL A 298 -18.14 -12.13 -1.38
CA VAL A 298 -18.95 -11.80 -2.57
C VAL A 298 -19.53 -10.38 -2.55
N ASN A 299 -19.62 -9.73 -1.38
CA ASN A 299 -20.25 -8.41 -1.25
C ASN A 299 -19.52 -7.50 -0.25
N LEU A 300 -19.42 -6.21 -0.59
CA LEU A 300 -19.06 -5.18 0.38
C LEU A 300 -20.28 -4.78 1.24
N PRO A 301 -20.10 -4.52 2.55
CA PRO A 301 -21.19 -4.08 3.40
C PRO A 301 -21.64 -2.66 3.01
N ASN A 302 -22.95 -2.44 2.90
CA ASN A 302 -23.54 -1.14 2.54
C ASN A 302 -23.08 0.05 3.41
N SER A 303 -22.52 -0.19 4.60
CA SER A 303 -21.99 0.86 5.46
C SER A 303 -20.52 1.26 5.15
N ILE A 304 -19.86 0.66 4.16
CA ILE A 304 -18.50 1.04 3.74
C ILE A 304 -18.45 2.47 3.17
N VAL A 305 -19.52 2.92 2.49
CA VAL A 305 -19.65 4.28 1.91
C VAL A 305 -19.60 5.41 2.96
N MET A 306 -19.57 5.03 4.23
CA MET A 306 -19.57 5.91 5.40
C MET A 306 -18.17 6.16 5.95
N LEU A 307 -17.17 5.39 5.51
CA LEU A 307 -15.77 5.49 5.91
C LEU A 307 -15.10 6.67 5.21
N GLN A 308 -15.47 7.89 5.60
CA GLN A 308 -14.98 9.10 4.92
C GLN A 308 -13.47 9.34 5.00
N HIS A 309 -12.78 8.63 5.88
CA HIS A 309 -11.32 8.67 5.98
C HIS A 309 -10.64 7.63 5.10
N LEU A 310 -11.38 6.74 4.41
CA LEU A 310 -10.83 5.71 3.53
C LEU A 310 -10.02 6.34 2.38
N ARG A 311 -8.79 5.84 2.22
CA ARG A 311 -7.75 6.29 1.28
C ARG A 311 -7.35 5.18 0.31
N PHE A 312 -7.39 3.94 0.78
CA PHE A 312 -7.02 2.75 0.03
C PHE A 312 -8.09 1.67 0.20
N LEU A 313 -8.52 1.08 -0.91
CA LEU A 313 -9.33 -0.12 -0.95
C LEU A 313 -8.77 -1.08 -2.00
N ASN A 314 -8.38 -2.28 -1.59
CA ASN A 314 -7.97 -3.36 -2.48
C ASN A 314 -8.93 -4.54 -2.32
N ILE A 315 -9.62 -4.87 -3.40
CA ILE A 315 -10.59 -5.98 -3.51
C ILE A 315 -10.29 -6.89 -4.72
N ARG A 316 -9.05 -6.87 -5.22
CA ARG A 316 -8.59 -7.85 -6.22
C ARG A 316 -8.63 -9.26 -5.65
N ASP A 317 -8.81 -10.24 -6.52
CA ASP A 317 -8.88 -11.66 -6.16
C ASP A 317 -9.96 -11.92 -5.08
N THR A 318 -11.14 -11.33 -5.27
CA THR A 318 -12.34 -11.54 -4.45
C THR A 318 -13.55 -11.84 -5.32
N GLY A 319 -14.60 -12.42 -4.74
CA GLY A 319 -15.88 -12.62 -5.42
C GLY A 319 -16.75 -11.35 -5.55
N ILE A 320 -16.21 -10.16 -5.26
CA ILE A 320 -16.99 -8.91 -5.20
C ILE A 320 -17.33 -8.41 -6.61
N SER A 321 -18.58 -8.63 -6.99
CA SER A 321 -19.11 -8.25 -8.32
C SER A 321 -19.88 -6.93 -8.35
N SER A 322 -20.10 -6.27 -7.20
CA SER A 322 -20.82 -4.99 -7.14
C SER A 322 -20.33 -4.06 -6.03
N ILE A 323 -20.59 -2.76 -6.21
CA ILE A 323 -20.23 -1.69 -5.28
C ILE A 323 -21.50 -1.04 -4.72
N PRO A 324 -21.61 -0.79 -3.40
CA PRO A 324 -22.80 -0.19 -2.80
C PRO A 324 -23.03 1.26 -3.21
N GLN A 325 -24.29 1.63 -3.41
CA GLN A 325 -24.69 2.99 -3.82
C GLN A 325 -24.21 4.08 -2.84
N GLY A 326 -23.72 5.20 -3.38
CA GLY A 326 -23.14 6.31 -2.61
C GLY A 326 -21.63 6.21 -2.37
N PHE A 327 -20.96 5.24 -2.98
CA PHE A 327 -19.49 5.08 -2.94
C PHE A 327 -18.73 6.32 -3.45
N HIS A 328 -19.32 7.14 -4.33
CA HIS A 328 -18.80 8.46 -4.72
C HIS A 328 -18.55 9.41 -3.53
N GLY A 329 -19.18 9.17 -2.38
CA GLY A 329 -18.94 9.92 -1.15
C GLY A 329 -17.54 9.75 -0.56
N LEU A 330 -16.78 8.73 -0.98
CA LEU A 330 -15.43 8.40 -0.51
C LEU A 330 -14.35 9.27 -1.17
N THR A 331 -14.53 10.60 -1.19
CA THR A 331 -13.66 11.56 -1.89
C THR A 331 -12.21 11.65 -1.37
N ASN A 332 -11.90 11.01 -0.24
CA ASN A 332 -10.54 10.85 0.27
C ASN A 332 -9.79 9.64 -0.31
N LEU A 333 -10.44 8.80 -1.12
CA LEU A 333 -9.80 7.67 -1.79
C LEU A 333 -8.67 8.17 -2.72
N ARG A 334 -7.56 7.41 -2.74
CA ARG A 334 -6.33 7.67 -3.51
C ARG A 334 -5.93 6.44 -4.32
N ILE A 335 -6.12 5.26 -3.76
CA ILE A 335 -5.79 3.98 -4.38
C ILE A 335 -7.04 3.10 -4.32
N LEU A 336 -7.42 2.54 -5.46
CA LEU A 336 -8.57 1.65 -5.60
C LEU A 336 -8.19 0.51 -6.52
N TYR A 337 -8.14 -0.71 -6.00
CA TYR A 337 -7.85 -1.91 -6.78
C TYR A 337 -9.02 -2.89 -6.72
N GLY A 338 -9.33 -3.51 -7.87
CA GLY A 338 -10.39 -4.49 -8.08
C GLY A 338 -11.78 -3.89 -8.28
N PHE A 339 -11.92 -2.65 -8.75
CA PHE A 339 -13.24 -2.01 -8.87
C PHE A 339 -14.10 -2.71 -9.94
N PRO A 340 -15.19 -3.42 -9.57
CA PRO A 340 -15.97 -4.19 -10.51
C PRO A 340 -16.96 -3.31 -11.28
N VAL A 341 -16.98 -3.49 -12.58
CA VAL A 341 -17.94 -2.85 -13.47
C VAL A 341 -19.21 -3.70 -13.54
N HIS A 342 -20.34 -3.12 -13.12
CA HIS A 342 -21.61 -3.81 -12.94
C HIS A 342 -22.81 -2.91 -13.29
N MET A 343 -23.81 -3.50 -13.94
CA MET A 343 -25.08 -2.88 -14.33
C MET A 343 -26.25 -3.45 -13.48
N ASP A 344 -27.05 -2.58 -12.87
CA ASP A 344 -28.34 -2.92 -12.24
C ASP A 344 -29.44 -2.05 -12.88
N GLY A 345 -30.11 -2.61 -13.89
CA GLY A 345 -31.05 -1.87 -14.74
C GLY A 345 -30.38 -0.71 -15.48
N ASP A 346 -30.88 0.51 -15.29
CA ASP A 346 -30.29 1.73 -15.86
C ASP A 346 -29.10 2.29 -15.04
N TRP A 347 -28.88 1.79 -13.82
CA TRP A 347 -27.80 2.24 -12.94
C TRP A 347 -26.52 1.44 -13.20
N CYS A 348 -25.37 2.11 -13.15
CA CYS A 348 -24.08 1.45 -13.26
C CYS A 348 -23.10 1.93 -12.19
N SER A 349 -22.34 0.97 -11.65
CA SER A 349 -21.32 1.20 -10.62
C SER A 349 -20.34 2.32 -10.99
N HIS A 350 -19.99 2.48 -12.27
CA HIS A 350 -19.01 3.49 -12.70
C HIS A 350 -19.47 4.95 -12.53
N GLU A 351 -20.77 5.22 -12.32
CA GLU A 351 -21.23 6.57 -11.92
C GLU A 351 -20.68 6.98 -10.55
N GLU A 352 -20.39 6.00 -9.68
CA GLU A 352 -19.76 6.22 -8.38
C GLU A 352 -18.28 6.63 -8.51
N LEU A 353 -17.62 6.29 -9.62
CA LEU A 353 -16.19 6.55 -9.89
C LEU A 353 -15.94 7.97 -10.44
N GLY A 354 -16.95 8.58 -11.07
CA GLY A 354 -16.87 9.93 -11.66
C GLY A 354 -16.39 11.01 -10.68
N PRO A 355 -16.97 11.14 -9.48
CA PRO A 355 -16.57 12.15 -8.49
C PRO A 355 -15.22 11.90 -7.80
N LEU A 356 -14.60 10.72 -7.95
CA LEU A 356 -13.35 10.33 -7.29
C LEU A 356 -12.11 10.87 -8.03
N SER A 357 -12.04 12.19 -8.21
CA SER A 357 -11.00 12.90 -8.98
C SER A 357 -9.59 12.87 -8.36
N GLN A 358 -9.46 12.42 -7.12
CA GLN A 358 -8.19 12.41 -6.37
C GLN A 358 -7.45 11.07 -6.46
N LEU A 359 -7.98 10.09 -7.21
CA LEU A 359 -7.32 8.80 -7.43
C LEU A 359 -5.97 8.97 -8.12
N THR A 360 -4.96 8.28 -7.60
CA THR A 360 -3.59 8.22 -8.11
C THR A 360 -3.26 6.84 -8.68
N ARG A 361 -3.94 5.79 -8.21
CA ARG A 361 -3.86 4.43 -8.74
C ARG A 361 -5.26 3.81 -8.81
N LEU A 362 -5.56 3.15 -9.94
CA LEU A 362 -6.86 2.54 -10.22
C LEU A 362 -6.69 1.21 -10.96
N ASN A 363 -7.29 0.13 -10.47
CA ASN A 363 -7.52 -1.11 -11.22
C ASN A 363 -9.04 -1.31 -11.34
N ILE A 364 -9.50 -1.52 -12.58
CA ILE A 364 -10.91 -1.69 -12.96
C ILE A 364 -11.06 -3.07 -13.57
N SER A 365 -11.97 -3.87 -13.01
CA SER A 365 -12.24 -5.24 -13.43
C SER A 365 -13.64 -5.39 -14.04
N SER A 366 -13.82 -6.46 -14.81
CA SER A 366 -15.08 -6.84 -15.48
C SER A 366 -15.60 -5.81 -16.49
N LEU A 367 -14.69 -5.18 -17.23
CA LEU A 367 -14.99 -4.12 -18.21
C LEU A 367 -16.02 -4.53 -19.28
N GLU A 368 -16.13 -5.82 -19.60
CA GLU A 368 -17.09 -6.41 -20.53
C GLU A 368 -18.57 -6.25 -20.13
N ASN A 369 -18.86 -5.90 -18.88
CA ASN A 369 -20.23 -5.80 -18.37
C ASN A 369 -20.99 -4.52 -18.78
N VAL A 370 -20.36 -3.61 -19.54
CA VAL A 370 -20.93 -2.29 -19.91
C VAL A 370 -20.72 -1.95 -21.37
N SER A 371 -21.74 -1.38 -22.01
CA SER A 371 -21.60 -0.82 -23.36
C SER A 371 -20.71 0.43 -23.39
N SER A 372 -19.59 0.27 -24.09
CA SER A 372 -18.51 1.20 -24.41
C SER A 372 -18.79 2.70 -24.23
N SER A 373 -19.68 3.27 -25.06
CA SER A 373 -19.95 4.71 -25.18
C SER A 373 -20.50 5.40 -23.92
N SER A 374 -20.93 4.62 -22.92
CA SER A 374 -21.44 5.15 -21.65
C SER A 374 -20.38 5.23 -20.55
N PHE A 375 -19.42 4.29 -20.54
CA PHE A 375 -18.52 4.02 -19.41
C PHE A 375 -17.64 5.22 -19.06
N ALA A 376 -16.68 5.58 -19.92
CA ALA A 376 -15.63 6.54 -19.55
C ALA A 376 -16.16 7.95 -19.32
N ARG A 377 -17.20 8.36 -20.05
CA ARG A 377 -17.85 9.66 -19.88
C ARG A 377 -18.51 9.80 -18.50
N LYS A 378 -19.10 8.73 -17.97
CA LYS A 378 -19.67 8.70 -16.61
C LYS A 378 -18.59 8.48 -15.55
N ALA A 379 -17.59 7.64 -15.84
CA ALA A 379 -16.45 7.36 -14.97
C ALA A 379 -15.44 8.52 -14.86
N ARG A 380 -15.44 9.48 -15.80
CA ARG A 380 -14.60 10.70 -15.84
C ARG A 380 -13.13 10.37 -15.58
N ILE A 381 -12.57 9.51 -16.41
CA ILE A 381 -11.18 9.03 -16.30
C ILE A 381 -10.19 10.11 -16.75
N ASP A 382 -10.53 10.84 -17.81
CA ASP A 382 -9.80 12.01 -18.32
C ASP A 382 -9.61 13.12 -17.27
N GLU A 383 -10.60 13.31 -16.40
CA GLU A 383 -10.54 14.27 -15.29
C GLU A 383 -9.68 13.82 -14.08
N LYS A 384 -9.19 12.57 -14.05
CA LYS A 384 -8.34 12.07 -12.95
C LYS A 384 -6.89 12.51 -13.16
N VAL A 385 -6.65 13.82 -13.10
CA VAL A 385 -5.36 14.48 -13.41
C VAL A 385 -4.16 14.02 -12.58
N ARG A 386 -4.37 13.25 -11.50
CA ARG A 386 -3.31 12.67 -10.65
C ARG A 386 -3.08 11.18 -10.88
N LEU A 387 -3.82 10.55 -11.79
CA LEU A 387 -3.73 9.12 -12.06
C LEU A 387 -2.36 8.80 -12.67
N SER A 388 -1.54 8.07 -11.92
CA SER A 388 -0.20 7.62 -12.32
C SER A 388 -0.17 6.14 -12.69
N TYR A 389 -1.17 5.37 -12.26
CA TYR A 389 -1.30 3.95 -12.50
C TYR A 389 -2.74 3.61 -12.91
N LEU A 390 -2.89 2.91 -14.02
CA LEU A 390 -4.18 2.37 -14.48
C LEU A 390 -4.01 0.90 -14.90
N TRP A 391 -4.82 0.02 -14.32
CA TRP A 391 -5.00 -1.36 -14.78
C TRP A 391 -6.44 -1.50 -15.29
N LEU A 392 -6.57 -2.03 -16.51
CA LEU A 392 -7.85 -2.36 -17.14
C LEU A 392 -7.91 -3.88 -17.34
N GLU A 393 -8.96 -4.52 -16.84
CA GLU A 393 -9.07 -5.98 -16.71
C GLU A 393 -10.47 -6.44 -17.14
N CYS A 394 -10.51 -7.43 -18.03
CA CYS A 394 -11.72 -8.20 -18.36
C CYS A 394 -11.77 -9.51 -17.58
N THR A 395 -12.96 -10.11 -17.42
CA THR A 395 -13.05 -11.42 -16.74
C THR A 395 -12.69 -12.59 -17.66
N SER A 396 -11.58 -13.23 -17.31
CA SER A 396 -11.09 -14.46 -17.95
C SER A 396 -12.14 -15.58 -17.93
N ARG A 397 -12.51 -16.04 -19.13
CA ARG A 397 -13.30 -17.27 -19.36
C ARG A 397 -12.57 -18.30 -20.22
N ILE A 398 -11.31 -18.03 -20.57
CA ILE A 398 -10.43 -18.93 -21.33
C ILE A 398 -9.29 -19.36 -20.39
N GLY A 399 -8.96 -20.65 -20.36
CA GLY A 399 -8.01 -21.19 -19.39
C GLY A 399 -6.61 -20.56 -19.54
N HIS A 400 -6.04 -20.10 -18.43
CA HIS A 400 -4.75 -19.38 -18.41
C HIS A 400 -3.55 -20.20 -18.92
N ASP A 401 -3.64 -21.53 -18.98
CA ASP A 401 -2.47 -22.39 -19.22
C ASP A 401 -2.18 -22.76 -20.67
N ASP A 402 -3.18 -22.95 -21.55
CA ASP A 402 -2.93 -23.49 -22.91
C ASP A 402 -3.83 -22.94 -24.04
N GLY A 403 -4.71 -21.97 -23.76
CA GLY A 403 -5.72 -21.51 -24.73
C GLY A 403 -6.81 -22.56 -25.01
N GLN A 404 -6.85 -23.64 -24.24
CA GLN A 404 -8.05 -24.47 -24.13
C GLN A 404 -9.09 -23.72 -23.28
N LEU A 405 -10.34 -23.84 -23.70
CA LEU A 405 -11.49 -23.29 -22.99
C LEU A 405 -11.51 -23.81 -21.55
N VAL A 406 -11.89 -22.96 -20.60
CA VAL A 406 -12.48 -23.47 -19.35
C VAL A 406 -13.71 -24.30 -19.75
N ASN A 407 -14.00 -25.40 -19.07
CA ASN A 407 -14.99 -26.41 -19.49
C ASN A 407 -16.46 -25.92 -19.53
N ASP A 408 -16.76 -25.03 -20.46
CA ASP A 408 -18.08 -24.69 -20.97
C ASP A 408 -18.06 -24.95 -22.48
N GLU A 409 -18.95 -25.82 -22.98
CA GLU A 409 -19.01 -26.21 -24.40
C GLU A 409 -19.52 -25.07 -25.33
N GLU A 410 -19.80 -23.89 -24.77
CA GLU A 410 -20.20 -22.68 -25.47
C GLU A 410 -19.06 -21.64 -25.44
N GLY A 411 -18.47 -21.36 -26.60
CA GLY A 411 -17.51 -20.26 -26.74
C GLY A 411 -18.13 -18.89 -26.44
N ILE A 412 -17.29 -17.87 -26.23
CA ILE A 412 -17.74 -16.51 -25.83
C ILE A 412 -18.88 -16.03 -26.76
N PRO A 413 -20.07 -15.69 -26.23
CA PRO A 413 -21.17 -15.21 -27.06
C PRO A 413 -20.77 -13.95 -27.85
N GLU A 414 -21.07 -13.91 -29.17
CA GLU A 414 -20.69 -12.79 -30.07
C GLU A 414 -21.00 -11.40 -29.49
N LYS A 415 -22.08 -11.29 -28.70
CA LYS A 415 -22.47 -10.04 -28.04
C LYS A 415 -21.41 -9.55 -27.06
N GLN A 416 -20.88 -10.43 -26.21
CA GLN A 416 -19.84 -10.08 -25.23
C GLN A 416 -18.50 -9.80 -25.92
N GLN A 417 -18.19 -10.50 -27.01
CA GLN A 417 -17.00 -10.21 -27.84
C GLN A 417 -17.03 -8.76 -28.36
N ARG A 418 -18.18 -8.33 -28.93
CA ARG A 418 -18.36 -6.94 -29.40
C ARG A 418 -18.33 -5.94 -28.26
N GLU A 419 -18.90 -6.25 -27.09
CA GLU A 419 -18.86 -5.37 -25.92
C GLU A 419 -17.41 -5.13 -25.46
N ILE A 420 -16.55 -6.17 -25.44
CA ILE A 420 -15.11 -6.07 -25.18
C ILE A 420 -14.39 -5.25 -26.26
N GLU A 421 -14.58 -5.59 -27.54
CA GLU A 421 -13.96 -4.87 -28.66
C GLU A 421 -14.30 -3.37 -28.64
N GLU A 422 -15.57 -3.00 -28.44
CA GLU A 422 -15.98 -1.61 -28.40
C GLU A 422 -15.36 -0.85 -27.23
N VAL A 423 -15.23 -1.48 -26.05
CA VAL A 423 -14.62 -0.87 -24.86
C VAL A 423 -13.15 -0.50 -25.12
N PHE A 424 -12.36 -1.42 -25.68
CA PHE A 424 -10.95 -1.17 -26.01
C PHE A 424 -10.78 -0.26 -27.25
N ASN A 425 -11.72 -0.27 -28.20
CA ASN A 425 -11.75 0.68 -29.33
C ASN A 425 -12.10 2.12 -28.90
N GLU A 426 -12.84 2.28 -27.79
CA GLU A 426 -13.12 3.60 -27.22
C GLU A 426 -12.03 4.09 -26.24
N LEU A 427 -11.21 3.21 -25.66
CA LEU A 427 -10.09 3.56 -24.78
C LEU A 427 -9.26 4.76 -25.28
N PRO A 428 -8.86 4.88 -26.57
CA PRO A 428 -8.10 6.03 -27.07
C PRO A 428 -8.85 7.36 -26.91
N ARG A 429 -10.19 7.35 -27.02
CA ARG A 429 -11.04 8.54 -26.83
C ARG A 429 -11.08 8.97 -25.36
N TRP A 430 -10.98 8.02 -24.43
CA TRP A 430 -10.93 8.31 -22.99
C TRP A 430 -9.61 8.99 -22.60
N MET A 431 -8.54 8.68 -23.31
CA MET A 431 -7.18 9.14 -23.04
C MET A 431 -6.82 10.43 -23.80
N VAL A 432 -7.61 10.82 -24.81
CA VAL A 432 -7.37 11.99 -25.67
C VAL A 432 -8.65 12.86 -25.77
N SER A 433 -9.11 13.35 -24.62
CA SER A 433 -10.18 14.36 -24.53
C SER A 433 -9.72 15.72 -25.04
N THR A 434 -10.62 16.56 -25.57
CA THR A 434 -10.28 17.78 -26.34
C THR A 434 -9.74 18.96 -25.52
N THR A 435 -9.47 18.77 -24.23
CA THR A 435 -8.88 19.80 -23.34
C THR A 435 -7.60 19.31 -22.67
N VAL A 436 -6.49 20.00 -22.97
CA VAL A 436 -5.19 20.01 -22.25
C VAL A 436 -4.78 18.66 -21.62
N VAL A 437 -4.16 17.80 -22.42
CA VAL A 437 -3.36 16.63 -22.00
C VAL A 437 -4.05 15.78 -20.92
N ALA A 438 -5.16 15.14 -21.31
CA ALA A 438 -5.77 14.09 -20.50
C ALA A 438 -4.72 13.03 -20.11
N LEU A 439 -4.80 12.55 -18.86
CA LEU A 439 -3.87 11.57 -18.28
C LEU A 439 -2.37 11.97 -18.33
N GLY A 440 -2.04 13.27 -18.33
CA GLY A 440 -0.66 13.76 -18.34
C GLY A 440 0.24 13.34 -17.16
N CYS A 441 -0.28 12.63 -16.15
CA CYS A 441 0.49 12.03 -15.06
C CYS A 441 0.61 10.50 -15.14
N LEU A 442 -0.02 9.84 -16.12
CA LEU A 442 -0.03 8.39 -16.24
C LEU A 442 1.35 7.85 -16.60
N ARG A 443 1.89 7.00 -15.74
CA ARG A 443 3.22 6.37 -15.86
C ARG A 443 3.14 4.89 -16.14
N ILE A 444 2.15 4.20 -15.58
CA ILE A 444 2.00 2.75 -15.69
C ILE A 444 0.60 2.46 -16.23
N LEU A 445 0.55 1.74 -17.36
CA LEU A 445 -0.68 1.21 -17.95
C LEU A 445 -0.54 -0.31 -18.09
N THR A 446 -1.42 -1.05 -17.43
CA THR A 446 -1.59 -2.48 -17.60
C THR A 446 -2.96 -2.73 -18.24
N MET A 447 -3.01 -3.53 -19.29
CA MET A 447 -4.24 -4.09 -19.84
C MET A 447 -4.13 -5.59 -19.77
N ASP A 448 -5.14 -6.23 -19.18
CA ASP A 448 -5.20 -7.66 -18.93
C ASP A 448 -6.50 -8.25 -19.48
N ASP A 449 -6.40 -9.48 -19.97
CA ASP A 449 -7.42 -10.24 -20.69
C ASP A 449 -8.09 -9.50 -21.86
N LEU A 450 -7.30 -9.13 -22.87
CA LEU A 450 -7.81 -8.60 -24.14
C LEU A 450 -8.26 -9.74 -25.08
N ALA A 451 -8.95 -10.77 -24.56
CA ALA A 451 -9.29 -12.01 -25.27
C ALA A 451 -9.90 -11.82 -26.66
N CYS A 452 -10.73 -10.78 -26.83
CA CYS A 452 -11.46 -10.51 -28.08
C CYS A 452 -10.81 -9.43 -28.95
N CYS A 453 -9.75 -8.76 -28.51
CA CYS A 453 -9.13 -7.68 -29.28
C CYS A 453 -8.24 -8.24 -30.40
N THR A 454 -8.53 -7.85 -31.64
CA THR A 454 -7.75 -8.23 -32.83
C THR A 454 -6.61 -7.25 -33.15
N GLU A 455 -6.71 -6.01 -32.66
CA GLU A 455 -5.68 -4.95 -32.77
C GLU A 455 -5.42 -4.33 -31.39
N LEU A 456 -4.21 -3.81 -31.16
CA LEU A 456 -3.91 -3.03 -29.95
C LEU A 456 -4.57 -1.64 -30.02
N PRO A 457 -5.07 -1.08 -28.90
CA PRO A 457 -5.66 0.25 -28.88
C PRO A 457 -4.70 1.32 -29.43
N ASN A 458 -5.15 2.06 -30.44
CA ASN A 458 -4.36 3.14 -31.03
C ASN A 458 -4.23 4.34 -30.07
N GLY A 459 -3.35 5.28 -30.36
CA GLY A 459 -3.20 6.51 -29.56
C GLY A 459 -2.46 6.36 -28.21
N LEU A 460 -2.29 5.15 -27.67
CA LEU A 460 -1.47 4.88 -26.47
C LEU A 460 -0.04 5.45 -26.59
N CYS A 461 0.50 5.45 -27.80
CA CYS A 461 1.79 6.02 -28.17
C CYS A 461 1.92 7.54 -27.95
N GLN A 462 0.81 8.26 -27.72
CA GLN A 462 0.79 9.71 -27.48
C GLN A 462 0.91 10.08 -25.99
N LEU A 463 0.83 9.09 -25.08
CA LEU A 463 0.90 9.34 -23.64
C LEU A 463 2.29 9.90 -23.25
N PRO A 464 2.37 11.16 -22.76
CA PRO A 464 3.65 11.88 -22.69
C PRO A 464 4.54 11.44 -21.54
N CYS A 465 3.98 10.75 -20.54
CA CYS A 465 4.63 10.36 -19.29
C CYS A 465 4.62 8.85 -19.04
N LEU A 466 4.16 8.04 -20.01
CA LEU A 466 4.07 6.60 -19.85
C LEU A 466 5.48 5.99 -19.81
N GLU A 467 5.82 5.37 -18.68
CA GLU A 467 7.10 4.73 -18.35
C GLU A 467 7.01 3.21 -18.54
N LEU A 468 5.87 2.59 -18.21
CA LEU A 468 5.63 1.15 -18.32
C LEU A 468 4.30 0.86 -19.04
N LEU A 469 4.35 0.01 -20.06
CA LEU A 469 3.19 -0.57 -20.75
C LEU A 469 3.22 -2.09 -20.65
N GLN A 470 2.14 -2.68 -20.14
CA GLN A 470 1.93 -4.12 -20.03
C GLN A 470 0.67 -4.53 -20.78
N ILE A 471 0.82 -5.46 -21.72
CA ILE A 471 -0.29 -6.21 -22.32
C ILE A 471 -0.19 -7.66 -21.84
N ILE A 472 -1.19 -8.10 -21.11
CA ILE A 472 -1.28 -9.44 -20.52
C ILE A 472 -2.51 -10.13 -21.13
N HIS A 473 -2.36 -11.39 -21.52
CA HIS A 473 -3.38 -12.25 -22.11
C HIS A 473 -4.16 -11.58 -23.25
N ALA A 474 -3.57 -11.52 -24.44
CA ALA A 474 -4.24 -10.96 -25.63
C ALA A 474 -4.19 -11.94 -26.81
N PRO A 475 -4.89 -13.09 -26.72
CA PRO A 475 -4.78 -14.21 -27.65
C PRO A 475 -5.15 -13.85 -29.10
N ALA A 476 -6.17 -13.03 -29.34
CA ALA A 476 -6.67 -12.73 -30.70
C ALA A 476 -5.81 -11.73 -31.51
N ILE A 477 -4.76 -11.15 -30.92
CA ILE A 477 -3.88 -10.19 -31.61
C ILE A 477 -2.90 -10.92 -32.51
N LYS A 478 -3.12 -10.86 -33.83
CA LYS A 478 -2.27 -11.53 -34.84
C LYS A 478 -1.09 -10.71 -35.32
N ARG A 479 -1.25 -9.39 -35.34
CA ARG A 479 -0.24 -8.44 -35.83
C ARG A 479 -0.23 -7.19 -34.98
N VAL A 480 0.97 -6.66 -34.73
CA VAL A 480 1.17 -5.28 -34.27
C VAL A 480 1.87 -4.49 -35.39
N GLY A 481 1.11 -3.67 -36.12
CA GLY A 481 1.64 -2.86 -37.22
C GLY A 481 1.95 -1.40 -36.85
N PRO A 482 2.25 -0.54 -37.83
CA PRO A 482 2.58 0.87 -37.62
C PRO A 482 1.43 1.67 -36.98
N GLU A 483 0.17 1.22 -37.08
CA GLU A 483 -1.02 1.79 -36.45
C GLU A 483 -0.90 1.97 -34.92
N PHE A 484 -0.13 1.10 -34.26
CA PHE A 484 0.17 1.19 -32.82
C PHE A 484 1.09 2.38 -32.49
N LEU A 485 1.97 2.77 -33.43
CA LEU A 485 2.93 3.86 -33.27
C LEU A 485 2.46 5.17 -33.91
N GLN A 486 1.59 5.09 -34.91
CA GLN A 486 1.05 6.20 -35.69
C GLN A 486 -0.46 6.00 -35.89
N PRO A 487 -1.31 6.62 -35.06
CA PRO A 487 -2.76 6.55 -35.23
C PRO A 487 -3.17 7.12 -36.60
N ASN A 488 -4.00 6.38 -37.34
CA ASN A 488 -4.35 6.72 -38.71
C ASN A 488 -4.98 8.12 -38.85
N HIS A 489 -4.61 8.83 -39.92
CA HIS A 489 -4.87 10.26 -40.08
C HIS A 489 -6.35 10.63 -40.24
N HIS A 490 -6.97 11.14 -39.18
CA HIS A 490 -8.06 12.13 -39.27
C HIS A 490 -7.83 13.39 -38.40
N TRP A 491 -6.63 13.55 -37.82
CA TRP A 491 -6.25 14.76 -37.08
C TRP A 491 -5.27 15.60 -37.90
N HIS A 492 -5.82 16.58 -38.62
CA HIS A 492 -5.04 17.60 -39.32
C HIS A 492 -4.38 18.55 -38.31
N ASN A 493 -3.12 18.26 -37.95
CA ASN A 493 -2.12 19.30 -37.68
C ASN A 493 -0.70 18.73 -37.86
N HIS A 494 -0.08 19.01 -39.01
CA HIS A 494 1.32 18.72 -39.28
C HIS A 494 2.24 19.68 -38.49
N SER A 495 2.38 19.49 -37.17
CA SER A 495 3.25 20.35 -36.35
C SER A 495 3.90 19.74 -35.11
N GLN A 496 3.72 18.44 -34.80
CA GLN A 496 4.50 17.76 -33.76
C GLN A 496 5.14 16.46 -34.25
N VAL A 497 6.40 16.57 -34.65
CA VAL A 497 7.32 15.44 -34.93
C VAL A 497 7.89 14.91 -33.61
N GLY A 498 7.00 14.45 -32.73
CA GLY A 498 7.38 13.75 -31.50
C GLY A 498 7.77 12.30 -31.78
N ALA A 499 8.59 11.70 -30.91
CA ALA A 499 8.78 10.25 -30.93
C ALA A 499 7.58 9.57 -30.26
N SER A 500 7.06 8.51 -30.88
CA SER A 500 6.01 7.67 -30.31
C SER A 500 6.52 6.99 -29.03
N PHE A 501 5.71 6.96 -27.96
CA PHE A 501 6.12 6.48 -26.63
C PHE A 501 7.39 7.20 -26.10
N PRO A 502 7.35 8.53 -25.87
CA PRO A 502 8.55 9.33 -25.60
C PRO A 502 9.22 9.07 -24.25
N ARG A 503 8.52 8.43 -23.31
CA ARG A 503 8.99 8.13 -21.95
C ARG A 503 9.04 6.64 -21.59
N LEU A 504 8.67 5.75 -22.51
CA LEU A 504 8.52 4.34 -22.22
C LEU A 504 9.88 3.68 -21.99
N SER A 505 10.12 3.22 -20.76
CA SER A 505 11.33 2.50 -20.34
C SER A 505 11.12 0.98 -20.27
N ARG A 506 9.89 0.51 -20.01
CA ARG A 506 9.56 -0.93 -20.01
C ARG A 506 8.32 -1.23 -20.88
N LEU A 507 8.45 -2.24 -21.74
CA LEU A 507 7.35 -2.82 -22.51
C LEU A 507 7.32 -4.33 -22.26
N ASP A 508 6.15 -4.84 -21.85
CA ASP A 508 5.92 -6.28 -21.71
C ASP A 508 4.72 -6.72 -22.56
N PHE A 509 4.90 -7.75 -23.38
CA PHE A 509 3.82 -8.53 -24.02
C PHE A 509 3.85 -9.94 -23.45
N ILE A 510 2.75 -10.38 -22.82
CA ILE A 510 2.66 -11.65 -22.11
C ILE A 510 1.37 -12.37 -22.56
N GLY A 511 1.48 -13.57 -23.11
CA GLY A 511 0.32 -14.36 -23.54
C GLY A 511 -0.35 -13.85 -24.83
N LEU A 512 0.41 -13.27 -25.75
CA LEU A 512 -0.06 -12.89 -27.10
C LEU A 512 0.10 -14.09 -28.04
N VAL A 513 -0.71 -15.13 -27.80
CA VAL A 513 -0.47 -16.47 -28.37
C VAL A 513 -0.72 -16.58 -29.87
N GLU A 514 -1.50 -15.70 -30.52
CA GLU A 514 -1.60 -15.66 -32.00
C GLU A 514 -0.71 -14.59 -32.65
N LEU A 515 0.12 -13.85 -31.90
CA LEU A 515 0.96 -12.78 -32.47
C LEU A 515 2.08 -13.34 -33.35
N GLU A 516 1.87 -13.32 -34.67
CA GLU A 516 2.84 -13.80 -35.65
C GLU A 516 3.77 -12.69 -36.17
N GLU A 517 3.27 -11.46 -36.27
CA GLU A 517 3.92 -10.35 -36.98
C GLU A 517 3.99 -9.07 -36.13
N TRP A 518 5.18 -8.47 -36.00
CA TRP A 518 5.37 -7.17 -35.35
C TRP A 518 6.36 -6.33 -36.16
N GLU A 519 5.89 -5.27 -36.83
CA GLU A 519 6.71 -4.48 -37.76
C GLU A 519 6.24 -3.03 -38.01
N TRP A 520 7.19 -2.16 -38.31
CA TRP A 520 6.99 -0.77 -38.76
C TRP A 520 8.25 -0.26 -39.50
N GLN A 521 8.13 0.85 -40.23
CA GLN A 521 9.24 1.39 -41.03
C GLN A 521 10.25 2.20 -40.19
N GLU A 522 11.55 2.10 -40.48
CA GLU A 522 12.66 2.77 -39.75
C GLU A 522 12.61 4.31 -39.72
N GLN A 523 11.72 4.94 -40.49
CA GLN A 523 11.47 6.37 -40.41
C GLN A 523 10.61 6.75 -39.18
N VAL A 524 9.86 5.80 -38.61
CA VAL A 524 8.98 6.00 -37.46
C VAL A 524 9.77 5.85 -36.16
N LYS A 525 10.23 6.99 -35.63
CA LYS A 525 10.91 7.06 -34.32
C LYS A 525 9.95 6.68 -33.19
N ALA A 526 10.16 5.51 -32.59
CA ALA A 526 9.40 5.03 -31.46
C ALA A 526 10.32 4.57 -30.32
N MET A 527 9.82 4.67 -29.08
CA MET A 527 10.40 4.08 -27.87
C MET A 527 11.91 4.41 -27.66
N PRO A 528 12.31 5.71 -27.72
CA PRO A 528 13.72 6.10 -27.77
C PRO A 528 14.51 5.83 -26.48
N ILE A 529 13.81 5.66 -25.35
CA ILE A 529 14.41 5.39 -24.03
C ILE A 529 13.99 4.04 -23.43
N LEU A 530 13.55 3.10 -24.27
CA LEU A 530 13.20 1.76 -23.83
C LEU A 530 14.44 1.05 -23.28
N GLU A 531 14.43 0.73 -21.98
CA GLU A 531 15.51 0.05 -21.24
C GLU A 531 15.26 -1.45 -21.13
N GLN A 532 14.00 -1.88 -21.08
CA GLN A 532 13.58 -3.27 -20.90
C GLN A 532 12.45 -3.67 -21.86
N LEU A 533 12.62 -4.81 -22.54
CA LEU A 533 11.57 -5.50 -23.29
C LEU A 533 11.39 -6.92 -22.75
N LYS A 534 10.15 -7.32 -22.50
CA LYS A 534 9.75 -8.70 -22.19
C LYS A 534 8.74 -9.21 -23.21
N LEU A 535 9.04 -10.35 -23.84
CA LEU A 535 8.10 -11.13 -24.63
C LEU A 535 7.94 -12.50 -23.95
N GLU A 536 6.71 -12.86 -23.57
CA GLU A 536 6.41 -14.14 -22.91
C GLU A 536 5.19 -14.81 -23.55
N LYS A 537 5.25 -16.13 -23.79
CA LYS A 537 4.14 -16.93 -24.37
C LYS A 537 3.55 -16.29 -25.65
N CYS A 538 4.37 -16.11 -26.69
CA CYS A 538 4.01 -15.46 -27.97
C CYS A 538 4.38 -16.34 -29.19
N ASN A 539 3.75 -16.17 -30.34
CA ASN A 539 4.04 -16.94 -31.58
C ASN A 539 4.87 -16.17 -32.64
N LEU A 540 5.70 -15.23 -32.18
CA LEU A 540 6.30 -14.18 -33.01
C LEU A 540 7.43 -14.70 -33.91
N ARG A 541 7.30 -14.50 -35.24
CA ARG A 541 8.30 -14.95 -36.23
C ARG A 541 9.64 -14.20 -36.14
N ARG A 542 9.60 -12.90 -35.80
CA ARG A 542 10.78 -12.01 -35.65
C ARG A 542 10.46 -10.83 -34.75
N VAL A 543 11.43 -10.38 -33.95
CA VAL A 543 11.35 -9.05 -33.31
C VAL A 543 11.64 -7.97 -34.37
N PRO A 544 10.90 -6.85 -34.42
CA PRO A 544 11.05 -5.83 -35.45
C PRO A 544 12.49 -5.29 -35.56
N PRO A 545 13.13 -5.32 -36.74
CA PRO A 545 14.48 -4.75 -36.94
C PRO A 545 14.55 -3.25 -36.60
N SER A 546 13.47 -2.52 -36.89
CA SER A 546 13.29 -1.11 -36.53
C SER A 546 13.40 -0.86 -35.02
N LEU A 547 13.04 -1.83 -34.18
CA LEU A 547 13.25 -1.73 -32.73
C LEU A 547 14.73 -1.76 -32.36
N ALA A 548 15.50 -2.70 -32.92
CA ALA A 548 16.95 -2.77 -32.73
C ALA A 548 17.66 -1.49 -33.24
N PHE A 549 17.08 -0.83 -34.26
CA PHE A 549 17.59 0.43 -34.78
C PHE A 549 17.26 1.66 -33.90
N HIS A 550 16.09 1.70 -33.25
CA HIS A 550 15.64 2.86 -32.46
C HIS A 550 15.88 2.77 -30.95
N ALA A 551 15.71 1.59 -30.33
CA ALA A 551 15.79 1.39 -28.88
C ALA A 551 17.25 1.34 -28.39
N ARG A 552 17.99 2.43 -28.57
CA ARG A 552 19.43 2.54 -28.24
C ARG A 552 19.73 2.49 -26.74
N ALA A 553 18.71 2.63 -25.91
CA ALA A 553 18.76 2.47 -24.46
C ALA A 553 18.46 1.04 -23.98
N LEU A 554 18.09 0.10 -24.87
CA LEU A 554 17.63 -1.23 -24.45
C LEU A 554 18.76 -2.02 -23.84
N GLU A 555 18.75 -2.17 -22.51
CA GLU A 555 19.76 -2.89 -21.73
C GLU A 555 19.36 -4.34 -21.46
N LYS A 556 18.05 -4.59 -21.26
CA LYS A 556 17.51 -5.88 -20.82
C LYS A 556 16.50 -6.42 -21.82
N LEU A 557 16.70 -7.66 -22.26
CA LEU A 557 15.80 -8.36 -23.16
C LEU A 557 15.44 -9.73 -22.57
N PHE A 558 14.14 -10.00 -22.44
CA PHE A 558 13.61 -11.25 -21.89
C PHE A 558 12.68 -11.88 -22.92
N ILE A 559 13.00 -13.10 -23.36
CA ILE A 559 12.26 -13.82 -24.42
C ILE A 559 11.91 -15.22 -23.89
N TYR A 560 10.67 -15.42 -23.45
CA TYR A 560 10.24 -16.62 -22.73
C TYR A 560 9.10 -17.33 -23.47
N ASP A 561 9.22 -18.64 -23.72
CA ASP A 561 8.20 -19.46 -24.38
C ASP A 561 7.69 -18.85 -25.71
N VAL A 562 8.59 -18.20 -26.48
CA VAL A 562 8.26 -17.61 -27.79
C VAL A 562 8.50 -18.65 -28.89
N LYS A 563 7.44 -19.00 -29.61
CA LYS A 563 7.45 -19.97 -30.71
C LYS A 563 7.71 -19.26 -32.05
N ASN A 564 8.17 -19.99 -33.06
CA ASN A 564 8.54 -19.51 -34.40
C ASN A 564 9.72 -18.52 -34.49
N ILE A 565 10.22 -17.97 -33.38
CA ILE A 565 11.37 -17.06 -33.40
C ILE A 565 12.67 -17.81 -33.71
N SER A 566 13.22 -17.61 -34.90
CA SER A 566 14.40 -18.34 -35.38
C SER A 566 15.74 -17.66 -35.03
N SER A 567 15.74 -16.33 -34.90
CA SER A 567 16.95 -15.57 -34.55
C SER A 567 16.68 -14.28 -33.77
N LEU A 568 17.70 -13.86 -32.99
CA LEU A 568 17.76 -12.58 -32.29
C LEU A 568 19.05 -11.85 -32.69
N GLU A 569 18.92 -10.78 -33.47
CA GLU A 569 20.07 -10.15 -34.14
C GLU A 569 20.14 -8.63 -33.93
N ASN A 570 21.37 -8.09 -33.89
CA ASN A 570 21.69 -6.66 -34.00
C ASN A 570 21.25 -5.73 -32.83
N PHE A 571 20.85 -6.28 -31.67
CA PHE A 571 20.54 -5.51 -30.46
C PHE A 571 21.82 -5.01 -29.74
N ALA A 572 22.53 -4.07 -30.35
CA ALA A 572 23.85 -3.62 -29.91
C ALA A 572 23.91 -2.90 -28.54
N SER A 573 22.77 -2.47 -27.98
CA SER A 573 22.69 -1.85 -26.65
C SER A 573 22.55 -2.86 -25.51
N VAL A 574 22.04 -4.07 -25.79
CA VAL A 574 21.63 -5.04 -24.76
C VAL A 574 22.84 -5.55 -23.99
N VAL A 575 22.74 -5.47 -22.67
CA VAL A 575 23.74 -5.89 -21.68
C VAL A 575 23.35 -7.22 -21.03
N HIS A 576 22.04 -7.49 -20.95
CA HIS A 576 21.45 -8.65 -20.30
C HIS A 576 20.37 -9.28 -21.19
N LEU A 577 20.54 -10.55 -21.56
CA LEU A 577 19.56 -11.33 -22.33
C LEU A 577 19.26 -12.65 -21.60
N ASP A 578 17.99 -12.89 -21.29
CA ASP A 578 17.50 -14.20 -20.87
C ASP A 578 16.57 -14.77 -21.97
N VAL A 579 16.88 -15.98 -22.43
CA VAL A 579 16.01 -16.77 -23.33
C VAL A 579 15.62 -18.07 -22.63
N PHE A 580 14.33 -18.36 -22.58
CA PHE A 580 13.75 -19.49 -21.85
C PHE A 580 12.73 -20.21 -22.74
N ARG A 581 12.87 -21.53 -22.91
CA ARG A 581 11.93 -22.39 -23.68
C ARG A 581 11.62 -21.98 -25.12
N ASN A 582 12.52 -21.26 -25.79
CA ASN A 582 12.33 -20.88 -27.19
C ASN A 582 12.75 -22.04 -28.11
N THR A 583 11.81 -22.93 -28.38
CA THR A 583 12.05 -24.20 -29.09
C THR A 583 12.50 -24.06 -30.55
N ASP A 584 12.27 -22.89 -31.16
CA ASP A 584 12.65 -22.57 -32.55
C ASP A 584 13.92 -21.71 -32.69
N LEU A 585 14.47 -21.21 -31.58
CA LEU A 585 15.60 -20.26 -31.60
C LEU A 585 16.90 -20.96 -32.01
N GLU A 586 17.46 -20.58 -33.16
CA GLU A 586 18.69 -21.18 -33.71
C GLU A 586 19.92 -20.28 -33.57
N ARG A 587 19.75 -18.94 -33.58
CA ARG A 587 20.85 -17.96 -33.63
C ARG A 587 20.63 -16.75 -32.72
N ILE A 588 21.69 -16.35 -32.02
CA ILE A 588 21.81 -15.03 -31.36
C ILE A 588 23.09 -14.38 -31.91
N SER A 589 22.99 -13.21 -32.53
CA SER A 589 24.12 -12.57 -33.20
C SER A 589 24.19 -11.04 -33.05
N ASN A 590 25.41 -10.49 -33.03
CA ASN A 590 25.69 -9.04 -33.04
C ASN A 590 25.20 -8.24 -31.82
N LEU A 591 25.03 -8.86 -30.65
CA LEU A 591 24.78 -8.16 -29.38
C LEU A 591 26.12 -7.75 -28.74
N THR A 592 26.75 -6.70 -29.27
CA THR A 592 28.16 -6.35 -28.97
C THR A 592 28.43 -5.92 -27.53
N LYS A 593 27.44 -5.37 -26.82
CA LYS A 593 27.53 -4.97 -25.40
C LYS A 593 27.08 -6.05 -24.40
N LEU A 594 26.63 -7.22 -24.86
CA LEU A 594 26.06 -8.26 -24.00
C LEU A 594 27.07 -8.74 -22.97
N GLN A 595 26.77 -8.60 -21.68
CA GLN A 595 27.63 -9.03 -20.57
C GLN A 595 27.11 -10.30 -19.88
N LYS A 596 25.79 -10.46 -19.80
CA LYS A 596 25.12 -11.65 -19.24
C LYS A 596 24.15 -12.23 -20.27
N LEU A 597 24.31 -13.52 -20.54
CA LEU A 597 23.40 -14.33 -21.36
C LEU A 597 22.93 -15.53 -20.52
N VAL A 598 21.63 -15.77 -20.48
CA VAL A 598 21.03 -17.00 -19.92
C VAL A 598 20.25 -17.68 -21.02
N ILE A 599 20.49 -18.98 -21.22
CA ILE A 599 19.77 -19.82 -22.17
C ILE A 599 19.22 -21.01 -21.38
N VAL A 600 17.90 -21.15 -21.32
CA VAL A 600 17.22 -22.26 -20.65
C VAL A 600 16.33 -22.99 -21.66
N GLU A 601 16.45 -24.31 -21.73
CA GLU A 601 15.53 -25.20 -22.50
C GLU A 601 15.32 -24.74 -23.97
N CYS A 602 16.38 -24.30 -24.66
CA CYS A 602 16.35 -23.85 -26.07
C CYS A 602 17.07 -24.87 -27.00
N PRO A 603 16.45 -26.02 -27.34
CA PRO A 603 17.14 -27.18 -27.93
C PRO A 603 17.64 -27.00 -29.37
N LYS A 604 17.09 -26.07 -30.15
CA LYS A 604 17.55 -25.79 -31.53
C LYS A 604 18.71 -24.81 -31.62
N MET A 605 19.22 -24.33 -30.49
CA MET A 605 20.25 -23.31 -30.45
C MET A 605 21.56 -23.80 -31.09
N LYS A 606 22.05 -23.12 -32.13
CA LYS A 606 23.20 -23.55 -32.94
C LYS A 606 24.32 -22.51 -33.02
N VAL A 607 24.01 -21.21 -32.94
CA VAL A 607 24.95 -20.13 -33.29
C VAL A 607 24.94 -19.00 -32.26
N LEU A 608 26.11 -18.71 -31.66
CA LEU A 608 26.39 -17.53 -30.85
C LEU A 608 27.54 -16.72 -31.48
N GLU A 609 27.23 -15.58 -32.09
CA GLU A 609 28.21 -14.79 -32.86
C GLU A 609 28.20 -13.30 -32.46
N GLY A 610 29.36 -12.63 -32.56
CA GLY A 610 29.46 -11.18 -32.31
C GLY A 610 29.28 -10.73 -30.85
N LEU A 611 29.37 -11.64 -29.88
CA LEU A 611 29.15 -11.40 -28.44
C LEU A 611 30.43 -10.96 -27.70
N ALA A 612 31.10 -9.92 -28.20
CA ALA A 612 32.46 -9.56 -27.78
C ALA A 612 32.62 -9.15 -26.30
N ALA A 613 31.56 -8.65 -25.65
CA ALA A 613 31.58 -8.21 -24.26
C ALA A 613 31.17 -9.29 -23.23
N LEU A 614 30.87 -10.51 -23.66
CA LEU A 614 30.22 -11.53 -22.83
C LEU A 614 31.09 -11.92 -21.63
N GLN A 615 30.58 -11.70 -20.42
CA GLN A 615 31.26 -12.03 -19.16
C GLN A 615 30.68 -13.28 -18.50
N ARG A 616 29.35 -13.44 -18.53
CA ARG A 616 28.63 -14.52 -17.87
C ARG A 616 27.70 -15.21 -18.87
N LEU A 617 27.80 -16.52 -18.96
CA LEU A 617 26.90 -17.38 -19.71
C LEU A 617 26.30 -18.42 -18.76
N ASN A 618 24.99 -18.45 -18.63
CA ASN A 618 24.28 -19.53 -17.96
C ASN A 618 23.57 -20.37 -19.03
N LEU A 619 23.76 -21.68 -18.97
CA LEU A 619 23.04 -22.67 -19.80
C LEU A 619 22.31 -23.63 -18.86
N GLU A 620 21.01 -23.86 -19.07
CA GLU A 620 20.22 -24.81 -18.30
C GLU A 620 19.38 -25.68 -19.25
N ASP A 621 19.72 -26.95 -19.34
CA ASP A 621 19.04 -27.95 -20.17
C ASP A 621 19.40 -29.35 -19.64
N TYR A 622 18.50 -29.94 -18.86
CA TYR A 622 18.71 -31.25 -18.23
C TYR A 622 18.65 -32.43 -19.22
N ASP A 623 18.19 -32.21 -20.46
CA ASP A 623 18.24 -33.18 -21.55
C ASP A 623 19.56 -33.07 -22.35
N MET A 624 20.36 -32.02 -22.15
CA MET A 624 21.62 -31.78 -22.85
C MET A 624 22.61 -32.94 -22.65
N GLN A 625 22.96 -33.64 -23.74
CA GLN A 625 23.87 -34.79 -23.73
C GLN A 625 25.33 -34.45 -24.06
N THR A 626 25.59 -33.31 -24.70
CA THR A 626 26.95 -32.84 -25.05
C THR A 626 27.05 -31.32 -24.91
N VAL A 627 28.21 -30.80 -24.50
CA VAL A 627 28.50 -29.36 -24.50
C VAL A 627 28.32 -28.82 -25.94
N PRO A 628 27.55 -27.74 -26.15
CA PRO A 628 27.29 -27.19 -27.48
C PRO A 628 28.56 -26.70 -28.20
N ARG A 629 28.61 -26.86 -29.53
CA ARG A 629 29.80 -26.49 -30.32
C ARG A 629 30.05 -24.97 -30.36
N TYR A 630 29.00 -24.16 -30.37
CA TYR A 630 29.10 -22.69 -30.38
C TYR A 630 29.86 -22.11 -29.18
N LEU A 631 30.07 -22.90 -28.11
CA LEU A 631 30.89 -22.49 -26.97
C LEU A 631 32.38 -22.32 -27.32
N GLN A 632 32.85 -22.91 -28.42
CA GLN A 632 34.20 -22.68 -28.95
C GLN A 632 34.38 -21.26 -29.51
N ASP A 633 33.29 -20.66 -30.01
CA ASP A 633 33.29 -19.35 -30.66
C ASP A 633 33.12 -18.19 -29.65
N VAL A 634 32.47 -18.44 -28.51
CA VAL A 634 32.30 -17.47 -27.41
C VAL A 634 33.34 -17.65 -26.29
N LYS A 635 33.72 -16.53 -25.65
CA LYS A 635 34.77 -16.51 -24.61
C LYS A 635 34.31 -15.84 -23.30
N PRO A 636 33.25 -16.37 -22.64
CA PRO A 636 32.81 -15.85 -21.35
C PRO A 636 33.89 -16.00 -20.27
N ARG A 637 33.86 -15.13 -19.24
CA ARG A 637 34.71 -15.29 -18.05
C ARG A 637 34.18 -16.36 -17.11
N LEU A 638 32.86 -16.44 -16.97
CA LEU A 638 32.15 -17.41 -16.14
C LEU A 638 31.10 -18.12 -16.99
N MET A 639 31.14 -19.45 -17.01
CA MET A 639 30.03 -20.29 -17.46
C MET A 639 29.38 -21.00 -16.28
N LEU A 640 28.06 -20.96 -16.21
CA LEU A 640 27.24 -21.81 -15.35
C LEU A 640 26.45 -22.77 -16.25
N LEU A 641 26.46 -24.06 -15.92
CA LEU A 641 25.83 -25.11 -16.74
C LEU A 641 25.03 -26.05 -15.84
N ASP A 642 23.71 -26.06 -15.98
CA ASP A 642 22.83 -27.07 -15.40
C ASP A 642 22.45 -28.07 -16.51
N CYS A 643 22.76 -29.35 -16.31
CA CYS A 643 22.74 -30.33 -17.38
C CYS A 643 22.45 -31.77 -16.93
N SER A 644 22.31 -32.68 -17.90
CA SER A 644 22.13 -34.09 -17.64
C SER A 644 23.30 -34.69 -16.84
N LEU A 645 23.00 -35.64 -15.93
CA LEU A 645 24.03 -36.34 -15.16
C LEU A 645 25.07 -37.08 -16.04
N PRO A 646 24.71 -37.69 -17.20
CA PRO A 646 25.69 -38.21 -18.15
C PRO A 646 26.65 -37.14 -18.69
N LEU A 647 26.14 -35.96 -19.08
CA LEU A 647 26.97 -34.86 -19.58
C LEU A 647 27.89 -34.33 -18.47
N LEU A 648 27.38 -34.09 -17.26
CA LEU A 648 28.22 -33.67 -16.14
C LEU A 648 29.33 -34.69 -15.84
N THR A 649 29.03 -35.99 -15.96
CA THR A 649 30.03 -37.06 -15.79
C THR A 649 31.10 -37.03 -16.89
N SER A 650 30.71 -36.73 -18.14
CA SER A 650 31.64 -36.55 -19.27
C SER A 650 32.56 -35.33 -19.08
N ILE A 651 32.01 -34.22 -18.58
CA ILE A 651 32.76 -33.00 -18.22
C ILE A 651 33.70 -33.26 -17.02
N ALA A 652 33.25 -34.05 -16.04
CA ALA A 652 34.04 -34.40 -14.84
C ALA A 652 35.31 -35.22 -15.15
N ALA A 653 35.44 -35.81 -16.35
CA ALA A 653 36.68 -36.43 -16.81
C ALA A 653 37.83 -35.43 -17.08
N GLY A 654 37.55 -34.12 -17.07
CA GLY A 654 38.56 -33.07 -17.13
C GLY A 654 39.37 -33.08 -18.44
N LYS A 655 40.69 -32.85 -18.36
CA LYS A 655 41.60 -32.73 -19.52
C LYS A 655 41.67 -33.96 -20.45
N HIS A 656 41.07 -35.08 -20.07
CA HIS A 656 41.01 -36.30 -20.87
C HIS A 656 39.57 -36.64 -21.33
N GLY A 657 38.59 -35.81 -20.99
CA GLY A 657 37.19 -35.96 -21.39
C GLY A 657 36.91 -35.41 -22.79
N PRO A 658 35.94 -35.98 -23.54
CA PRO A 658 35.64 -35.58 -24.92
C PRO A 658 35.02 -34.17 -25.04
N GLU A 659 34.59 -33.60 -23.91
CA GLU A 659 33.96 -32.27 -23.85
C GLU A 659 34.97 -31.14 -23.57
N TRP A 660 36.21 -31.47 -23.17
CA TRP A 660 37.18 -30.49 -22.63
C TRP A 660 37.52 -29.36 -23.61
N ASP A 661 37.76 -29.70 -24.88
CA ASP A 661 38.16 -28.75 -25.92
C ASP A 661 37.03 -27.76 -26.31
N LYS A 662 35.83 -27.94 -25.76
CA LYS A 662 34.68 -27.05 -26.01
C LYS A 662 34.55 -25.92 -24.99
N PHE A 663 35.17 -26.04 -23.81
CA PHE A 663 35.06 -25.05 -22.72
C PHE A 663 36.38 -24.71 -22.02
N SER A 664 37.50 -25.38 -22.33
CA SER A 664 38.78 -25.19 -21.63
C SER A 664 39.38 -23.79 -21.72
N HIS A 665 38.92 -22.96 -22.65
CA HIS A 665 39.29 -21.54 -22.78
C HIS A 665 38.51 -20.60 -21.85
N ILE A 666 37.43 -21.08 -21.21
CA ILE A 666 36.58 -20.30 -20.31
C ILE A 666 37.27 -20.18 -18.95
N HIS A 667 37.33 -18.97 -18.39
CA HIS A 667 38.16 -18.75 -17.20
C HIS A 667 37.66 -19.48 -15.95
N GLN A 668 36.35 -19.50 -15.72
CA GLN A 668 35.67 -20.24 -14.65
C GLN A 668 34.44 -20.97 -15.18
N VAL A 669 34.28 -22.25 -14.83
CA VAL A 669 33.08 -23.04 -15.13
C VAL A 669 32.51 -23.63 -13.85
N LYS A 670 31.18 -23.56 -13.69
CA LYS A 670 30.43 -24.26 -12.65
C LYS A 670 29.35 -25.09 -13.34
N ALA A 671 29.49 -26.40 -13.31
CA ALA A 671 28.51 -27.31 -13.89
C ALA A 671 27.82 -28.12 -12.78
N TYR A 672 26.53 -28.35 -12.94
CA TYR A 672 25.67 -29.06 -11.99
C TYR A 672 24.75 -30.05 -12.71
N ALA A 673 24.25 -31.02 -11.96
CA ALA A 673 23.23 -31.96 -12.38
C ALA A 673 22.44 -32.46 -11.17
N ASP A 674 21.19 -32.82 -11.44
CA ASP A 674 20.27 -33.39 -10.46
C ASP A 674 20.56 -34.88 -10.26
N ASP A 675 20.30 -35.38 -9.05
CA ASP A 675 20.52 -36.78 -8.69
C ASP A 675 19.55 -37.19 -7.58
N GLU A 676 18.82 -38.29 -7.77
CA GLU A 676 17.78 -38.79 -6.85
C GLU A 676 16.73 -37.72 -6.46
N GLY A 677 16.37 -36.83 -7.40
CA GLY A 677 15.36 -35.77 -7.19
C GLY A 677 15.81 -34.58 -6.33
N ILE A 678 17.12 -34.47 -6.04
CA ILE A 678 17.70 -33.33 -5.31
C ILE A 678 18.39 -32.40 -6.31
N PRO A 679 17.93 -31.13 -6.45
CA PRO A 679 18.50 -30.17 -7.39
C PRO A 679 19.98 -29.89 -7.16
N ARG A 680 20.77 -29.80 -8.24
CA ARG A 680 22.21 -29.50 -8.24
C ARG A 680 23.07 -30.35 -7.28
N LYS A 681 22.62 -31.56 -6.92
CA LYS A 681 23.33 -32.45 -5.97
C LYS A 681 24.70 -32.87 -6.48
N LYS A 682 24.90 -33.01 -7.79
CA LYS A 682 26.20 -33.28 -8.41
C LYS A 682 26.77 -32.00 -8.98
N TYR A 683 28.08 -31.82 -8.86
CA TYR A 683 28.76 -30.65 -9.40
C TYR A 683 30.16 -30.94 -9.93
N MET A 684 30.62 -30.02 -10.78
CA MET A 684 32.00 -29.85 -11.23
C MET A 684 32.31 -28.35 -11.24
N LEU A 685 33.41 -27.97 -10.61
CA LEU A 685 33.91 -26.59 -10.55
C LEU A 685 35.31 -26.55 -11.17
N TYR A 686 35.52 -25.63 -12.10
CA TYR A 686 36.79 -25.43 -12.80
C TYR A 686 37.18 -23.95 -12.78
N THR A 687 38.46 -23.67 -12.51
CA THR A 687 39.12 -22.39 -12.83
C THR A 687 40.39 -22.65 -13.63
N SER A 688 40.65 -21.79 -14.60
CA SER A 688 41.83 -21.86 -15.48
C SER A 688 43.10 -21.34 -14.81
N ASP A 689 43.01 -20.23 -14.06
CA ASP A 689 44.15 -19.54 -13.44
C ASP A 689 43.78 -18.94 -12.06
N PRO A 690 44.38 -19.41 -10.95
CA PRO A 690 45.16 -20.65 -10.87
C PRO A 690 44.29 -21.87 -11.21
N PHE A 691 44.91 -22.90 -11.79
CA PHE A 691 44.17 -24.10 -12.19
C PHE A 691 43.60 -24.83 -10.96
N ARG A 692 42.27 -24.91 -10.87
CA ARG A 692 41.54 -25.70 -9.86
C ARG A 692 40.46 -26.52 -10.56
N PHE A 693 40.30 -27.77 -10.14
CA PHE A 693 39.25 -28.65 -10.62
C PHE A 693 38.72 -29.45 -9.44
N GLU A 694 37.40 -29.42 -9.22
CA GLU A 694 36.75 -29.96 -8.02
C GLU A 694 35.39 -30.56 -8.39
N THR A 695 35.12 -31.80 -7.98
CA THR A 695 33.85 -32.49 -8.28
C THR A 695 33.51 -33.48 -7.18
N ASN A 696 32.21 -33.70 -6.95
CA ASN A 696 31.70 -34.72 -6.03
C ASN A 696 31.19 -36.00 -6.74
N ILE A 697 31.45 -36.15 -8.04
CA ILE A 697 31.14 -37.35 -8.82
C ILE A 697 32.13 -38.47 -8.45
N SER A 698 31.63 -39.69 -8.23
CA SER A 698 32.43 -40.76 -7.62
C SER A 698 33.34 -41.50 -8.61
N PHE A 699 34.64 -41.52 -8.29
CA PHE A 699 35.71 -42.11 -9.12
C PHE A 699 35.70 -43.65 -9.25
N SER A 700 34.65 -44.35 -8.81
CA SER A 700 34.48 -45.79 -9.12
C SER A 700 34.26 -46.04 -10.62
N ALA A 701 33.80 -45.03 -11.38
CA ALA A 701 33.72 -45.06 -12.84
C ALA A 701 35.04 -44.66 -13.56
N ILE A 702 36.06 -44.20 -12.83
CA ILE A 702 37.33 -43.65 -13.38
C ILE A 702 38.51 -44.34 -12.64
N ALA A 703 38.68 -45.63 -12.91
CA ALA A 703 39.31 -46.56 -11.97
C ALA A 703 40.82 -46.34 -11.65
N ARG A 704 41.14 -46.54 -10.35
CA ARG A 704 42.48 -46.84 -9.77
C ARG A 704 43.62 -45.82 -9.96
N ALA A 705 43.68 -44.86 -9.05
CA ALA A 705 44.94 -44.49 -8.39
C ALA A 705 44.69 -44.09 -6.92
N ARG A 706 45.40 -44.73 -5.96
CA ARG A 706 45.40 -44.36 -4.54
C ARG A 706 46.81 -43.90 -4.16
N ASN A 707 46.93 -42.77 -3.46
CA ASN A 707 47.39 -42.83 -2.07
C ASN A 707 47.03 -41.58 -1.23
N LYS A 708 47.08 -41.73 0.10
CA LYS A 708 46.43 -40.87 1.11
C LYS A 708 47.42 -40.10 2.00
N ARG A 709 46.85 -39.15 2.78
CA ARG A 709 47.16 -38.72 4.20
C ARG A 709 47.68 -37.27 4.32
N LYS A 710 47.40 -36.48 5.39
CA LYS A 710 46.39 -36.52 6.49
C LYS A 710 46.38 -35.16 7.27
N CYS A 711 45.19 -34.72 7.70
CA CYS A 711 44.82 -34.16 9.03
C CYS A 711 45.53 -32.95 9.74
N LEU A 712 44.64 -32.07 10.27
CA LEU A 712 44.55 -31.47 11.63
C LEU A 712 45.24 -30.12 12.01
N ALA A 713 44.38 -29.10 12.12
CA ALA A 713 44.09 -28.20 13.28
C ALA A 713 45.20 -27.55 14.14
N TYR A 714 45.02 -26.25 14.43
CA TYR A 714 45.35 -25.60 15.71
C TYR A 714 44.41 -24.41 16.01
N MET A 715 44.02 -24.26 17.29
CA MET A 715 43.52 -23.02 17.92
C MET A 715 44.54 -22.62 18.99
N THR A 716 44.76 -21.32 19.23
CA THR A 716 44.81 -20.76 20.61
C THR A 716 44.74 -19.23 20.69
N THR A 717 44.18 -18.79 21.81
CA THR A 717 43.90 -17.47 22.39
C THR A 717 45.09 -16.55 22.70
N CYS A 718 44.81 -15.25 22.91
CA CYS A 718 45.40 -14.45 24.01
C CYS A 718 44.52 -13.23 24.39
N THR A 719 44.58 -12.83 25.66
CA THR A 719 43.91 -11.67 26.31
C THR A 719 44.96 -10.71 26.90
N ILE A 720 44.56 -9.47 27.28
CA ILE A 720 45.14 -8.61 28.34
C ILE A 720 44.16 -7.46 28.67
N GLU A 721 44.17 -6.99 29.92
CA GLU A 721 43.28 -5.97 30.53
C GLU A 721 44.00 -4.61 30.74
N ASP A 722 43.26 -3.53 31.04
CA ASP A 722 43.66 -2.42 31.97
C ASP A 722 42.57 -1.32 32.12
N GLU A 723 42.60 -0.50 33.19
CA GLU A 723 41.56 0.49 33.57
C GLU A 723 42.09 1.91 34.00
N TRP A 724 41.32 2.98 34.28
CA TRP A 724 39.85 3.18 34.23
C TRP A 724 39.34 4.58 33.74
N PRO A 725 39.32 5.70 34.52
CA PRO A 725 38.04 6.43 34.65
C PRO A 725 38.02 7.97 34.47
N GLN A 726 36.98 8.49 33.79
CA GLN A 726 35.91 9.36 34.36
C GLN A 726 35.07 10.19 33.33
N LYS A 727 33.77 9.85 33.26
CA LYS A 727 32.55 10.72 33.22
C LYS A 727 32.26 11.72 32.04
N PRO A 728 30.97 12.12 31.84
CA PRO A 728 30.39 12.20 30.50
C PRO A 728 29.76 13.57 30.15
N LYS A 729 29.08 13.65 28.99
CA LYS A 729 28.00 14.62 28.74
C LYS A 729 26.75 13.98 28.14
N LEU A 730 25.73 13.77 29.00
CA LEU A 730 24.32 13.88 28.60
C LEU A 730 24.05 15.32 28.16
N THR A 731 23.15 15.53 27.19
CA THR A 731 22.41 16.81 27.06
C THR A 731 21.21 16.77 26.11
N PHE A 732 21.11 15.83 25.16
CA PHE A 732 20.05 15.89 24.14
C PHE A 732 18.74 15.14 24.48
N MET A 733 18.81 13.89 24.98
CA MET A 733 17.58 13.13 25.32
C MET A 733 16.73 13.82 26.39
N ALA A 734 17.35 14.33 27.47
CA ALA A 734 16.68 15.10 28.52
C ALA A 734 15.82 16.25 27.97
N VAL A 735 16.40 17.05 27.06
CA VAL A 735 15.73 18.20 26.44
C VAL A 735 14.58 17.76 25.53
N VAL A 736 14.74 16.68 24.76
CA VAL A 736 13.64 16.12 23.94
C VAL A 736 12.50 15.61 24.83
N LEU A 737 12.80 14.94 25.94
CA LEU A 737 11.81 14.37 26.85
C LEU A 737 11.02 15.46 27.60
N ASP A 738 11.67 16.53 28.07
CA ASP A 738 10.99 17.64 28.76
C ASP A 738 10.16 18.52 27.79
N VAL A 739 10.62 18.69 26.54
CA VAL A 739 9.83 19.32 25.47
C VAL A 739 8.60 18.47 25.11
N LEU A 740 8.73 17.14 25.04
CA LEU A 740 7.60 16.24 24.78
C LEU A 740 6.60 16.22 25.94
N ALA A 741 7.06 16.13 27.19
CA ALA A 741 6.22 16.20 28.37
C ALA A 741 5.46 17.54 28.42
N SER A 742 6.15 18.65 28.15
CA SER A 742 5.55 19.99 28.06
C SER A 742 4.53 20.12 26.91
N TYR A 743 4.76 19.45 25.77
CA TYR A 743 3.82 19.42 24.64
C TYR A 743 2.52 18.69 25.01
N VAL A 744 2.60 17.51 25.62
CA VAL A 744 1.42 16.76 26.08
C VAL A 744 0.69 17.52 27.20
N GLN A 745 1.44 18.13 28.14
CA GLN A 745 0.86 18.93 29.21
C GLN A 745 0.14 20.19 28.68
N ASN A 746 0.69 20.87 27.67
CA ASN A 746 0.03 22.00 27.00
C ASN A 746 -1.25 21.56 26.25
N MET A 747 -1.20 20.43 25.54
CA MET A 747 -2.35 19.85 24.85
C MET A 747 -3.50 19.55 25.83
N LEU A 748 -3.21 18.91 26.96
CA LEU A 748 -4.19 18.66 28.02
C LEU A 748 -4.73 19.97 28.62
N THR A 749 -3.86 20.96 28.80
CA THR A 749 -4.26 22.28 29.31
C THR A 749 -5.22 23.00 28.35
N GLU A 750 -5.03 22.90 27.03
CA GLU A 750 -5.96 23.41 26.02
C GLU A 750 -7.32 22.68 26.10
N MET A 751 -7.33 21.35 26.17
CA MET A 751 -8.55 20.53 26.31
C MET A 751 -9.34 20.83 27.61
N VAL A 752 -8.65 21.22 28.68
CA VAL A 752 -9.26 21.68 29.93
C VAL A 752 -9.83 23.10 29.78
N LYS A 753 -9.08 24.04 29.18
CA LYS A 753 -9.51 25.44 28.97
C LYS A 753 -10.79 25.59 28.15
N GLU A 754 -11.03 24.72 27.17
CA GLU A 754 -12.21 24.82 26.29
C GLU A 754 -13.52 24.19 26.87
N GLU A 755 -13.52 23.73 28.14
CA GLU A 755 -14.61 22.95 28.76
C GLU A 755 -14.99 21.66 27.99
N VAL A 756 -14.17 21.24 27.01
CA VAL A 756 -14.44 20.12 26.10
C VAL A 756 -14.53 18.79 26.84
N HIS A 757 -13.71 18.58 27.87
CA HIS A 757 -13.72 17.37 28.69
C HIS A 757 -15.10 17.10 29.37
N MET A 758 -15.73 18.12 29.97
CA MET A 758 -17.09 18.02 30.54
C MET A 758 -18.14 17.77 29.45
N LEU A 759 -17.98 18.40 28.28
CA LEU A 759 -18.92 18.30 27.16
C LEU A 759 -18.80 17.00 26.35
N LEU A 760 -17.70 16.24 26.51
CA LEU A 760 -17.49 14.96 25.84
C LEU A 760 -17.57 13.75 26.80
N GLY A 761 -17.44 13.93 28.12
CA GLY A 761 -17.49 12.82 29.07
C GLY A 761 -16.31 11.87 28.88
N VAL A 762 -15.10 12.44 28.90
CA VAL A 762 -13.78 11.78 28.87
C VAL A 762 -12.93 12.22 30.07
N SER A 763 -13.56 12.74 31.12
CA SER A 763 -12.86 13.38 32.24
C SER A 763 -12.01 12.38 33.02
N GLY A 764 -12.52 11.16 33.26
CA GLY A 764 -11.79 10.15 34.00
C GLY A 764 -10.51 9.69 33.27
N GLU A 765 -10.60 9.50 31.96
CA GLU A 765 -9.46 9.12 31.12
C GLU A 765 -8.39 10.24 31.06
N ILE A 766 -8.82 11.51 31.07
CA ILE A 766 -7.94 12.67 31.13
C ILE A 766 -7.29 12.81 32.52
N ASP A 767 -8.03 12.62 33.61
CA ASP A 767 -7.54 12.73 34.98
C ASP A 767 -6.51 11.61 35.30
N GLU A 768 -6.77 10.38 34.83
CA GLU A 768 -5.82 9.26 34.93
C GLU A 768 -4.51 9.58 34.22
N MET A 769 -4.57 10.10 32.98
CA MET A 769 -3.38 10.42 32.21
C MET A 769 -2.62 11.64 32.77
N CYS A 770 -3.32 12.64 33.31
CA CYS A 770 -2.69 13.73 34.06
C CYS A 770 -1.88 13.21 35.26
N THR A 771 -2.38 12.18 35.94
CA THR A 771 -1.70 11.52 37.06
C THR A 771 -0.45 10.77 36.57
N LYS A 772 -0.58 9.90 35.57
CA LYS A 772 0.56 9.17 34.95
C LYS A 772 1.67 10.10 34.46
N LEU A 773 1.32 11.24 33.85
CA LEU A 773 2.29 12.24 33.38
C LEU A 773 2.99 12.96 34.54
N GLY A 774 2.32 13.16 35.67
CA GLY A 774 2.92 13.66 36.91
C GLY A 774 3.99 12.71 37.44
N ASP A 775 3.69 11.41 37.49
CA ASP A 775 4.63 10.38 37.94
C ASP A 775 5.82 10.24 36.99
N LEU A 776 5.58 10.21 35.68
CA LEU A 776 6.62 10.20 34.64
C LEU A 776 7.57 11.40 34.74
N LYS A 777 7.06 12.59 35.06
CA LYS A 777 7.89 13.80 35.25
C LYS A 777 8.84 13.67 36.44
N ASN A 778 8.41 13.00 37.51
CA ASN A 778 9.26 12.72 38.67
C ASN A 778 10.35 11.69 38.31
N SER A 779 10.02 10.64 37.55
CA SER A 779 10.97 9.65 37.04
C SER A 779 11.99 10.24 36.07
N LEU A 780 11.57 11.13 35.17
CA LEU A 780 12.45 11.85 34.23
C LEU A 780 13.50 12.70 34.94
N ALA A 781 13.12 13.37 36.04
CA ALA A 781 14.05 14.16 36.85
C ALA A 781 15.11 13.31 37.59
N ASP A 782 14.88 12.00 37.75
CA ASP A 782 15.87 11.05 38.28
C ASP A 782 16.68 10.36 37.16
N ALA A 783 16.11 10.23 35.95
CA ALA A 783 16.80 9.70 34.77
C ALA A 783 18.03 10.52 34.36
N ASP A 784 17.96 11.86 34.44
CA ASP A 784 19.08 12.76 34.18
C ASP A 784 20.30 12.54 35.11
N ARG A 785 20.13 11.74 36.18
CA ARG A 785 21.17 11.41 37.16
C ARG A 785 21.81 10.03 36.92
N ARG A 786 21.29 9.24 35.96
CA ARG A 786 21.68 7.84 35.69
C ARG A 786 22.25 7.65 34.28
N ASN A 787 22.79 6.46 34.01
CA ASN A 787 23.42 6.14 32.72
C ASN A 787 22.42 5.51 31.73
N THR A 788 22.59 5.69 30.43
CA THR A 788 21.63 5.26 29.38
C THR A 788 21.53 3.75 29.19
N THR A 789 22.49 2.99 29.72
CA THR A 789 22.49 1.52 29.74
C THR A 789 21.75 0.92 30.95
N ASP A 790 21.25 1.75 31.87
CA ASP A 790 20.45 1.30 33.02
C ASP A 790 19.07 0.79 32.55
N GLN A 791 18.69 -0.42 32.98
CA GLN A 791 17.38 -1.01 32.69
C GLN A 791 16.22 -0.13 33.19
N SER A 792 16.43 0.64 34.26
CA SER A 792 15.47 1.61 34.80
C SER A 792 15.15 2.71 33.78
N VAL A 793 16.17 3.23 33.08
CA VAL A 793 15.99 4.28 32.07
C VAL A 793 15.24 3.74 30.85
N GLN A 794 15.51 2.49 30.45
CA GLN A 794 14.78 1.82 29.37
C GLN A 794 13.30 1.56 29.73
N ALA A 795 13.02 1.24 31.00
CA ALA A 795 11.64 1.11 31.50
C ALA A 795 10.89 2.46 31.45
N TRP A 796 11.48 3.56 31.94
CA TRP A 796 10.85 4.89 31.88
C TRP A 796 10.59 5.38 30.45
N VAL A 797 11.53 5.14 29.52
CA VAL A 797 11.32 5.47 28.10
C VAL A 797 10.14 4.68 27.51
N ARG A 798 9.93 3.42 27.94
CA ARG A 798 8.78 2.60 27.55
C ARG A 798 7.47 3.15 28.14
N GLU A 799 7.46 3.51 29.42
CA GLU A 799 6.29 4.11 30.09
C GLU A 799 5.88 5.45 29.46
N LEU A 800 6.84 6.34 29.16
CA LEU A 800 6.55 7.62 28.52
C LEU A 800 5.95 7.44 27.12
N LYS A 801 6.50 6.51 26.32
CA LYS A 801 5.92 6.17 25.01
C LYS A 801 4.53 5.58 25.16
N GLY A 802 4.29 4.76 26.18
CA GLY A 802 2.96 4.31 26.58
C GLY A 802 1.99 5.46 26.84
N ALA A 803 2.38 6.47 27.63
CA ALA A 803 1.57 7.65 27.89
C ALA A 803 1.34 8.52 26.64
N MET A 804 2.35 8.69 25.76
CA MET A 804 2.17 9.35 24.46
C MET A 804 1.18 8.60 23.56
N TYR A 805 1.21 7.28 23.61
CA TYR A 805 0.30 6.41 22.90
C TYR A 805 -1.14 6.56 23.46
N GLU A 806 -1.35 6.38 24.77
CA GLU A 806 -2.64 6.63 25.45
C GLU A 806 -3.20 8.02 25.11
N ALA A 807 -2.37 9.07 25.11
CA ALA A 807 -2.80 10.43 24.78
C ALA A 807 -3.37 10.53 23.35
N SER A 808 -2.74 9.85 22.39
CA SER A 808 -3.23 9.83 21.02
C SER A 808 -4.52 9.01 20.85
N ASP A 809 -4.77 8.02 21.70
CA ASP A 809 -6.05 7.29 21.69
C ASP A 809 -7.16 8.11 22.36
N ILE A 810 -6.86 8.83 23.44
CA ILE A 810 -7.80 9.79 24.06
C ILE A 810 -8.19 10.90 23.08
N LEU A 811 -7.25 11.44 22.27
CA LEU A 811 -7.58 12.39 21.20
C LEU A 811 -8.56 11.81 20.16
N ASP A 812 -8.31 10.58 19.72
CA ASP A 812 -9.21 9.87 18.78
C ASP A 812 -10.60 9.67 19.41
N LEU A 813 -10.70 9.27 20.68
CA LEU A 813 -11.98 9.17 21.41
C LEU A 813 -12.68 10.54 21.52
N CYS A 814 -11.94 11.62 21.75
CA CYS A 814 -12.46 12.98 21.75
C CYS A 814 -13.01 13.38 20.38
N HIS A 815 -12.29 13.06 19.30
CA HIS A 815 -12.75 13.28 17.93
C HIS A 815 -14.05 12.51 17.63
N LEU A 816 -14.14 11.23 18.00
CA LEU A 816 -15.36 10.42 17.85
C LEU A 816 -16.55 11.07 18.57
N LYS A 817 -16.43 11.34 19.88
CA LYS A 817 -17.50 11.95 20.69
C LYS A 817 -17.85 13.37 20.21
N SER A 818 -16.90 14.11 19.64
CA SER A 818 -17.13 15.43 19.03
C SER A 818 -17.97 15.35 17.76
N MET A 819 -17.68 14.39 16.87
CA MET A 819 -18.46 14.14 15.64
C MET A 819 -19.92 13.78 15.94
N GLU A 820 -20.18 13.06 17.04
CA GLU A 820 -21.53 12.71 17.49
C GLU A 820 -22.30 13.90 18.11
N ARG A 821 -21.61 14.78 18.86
CA ARG A 821 -22.26 15.88 19.62
C ARG A 821 -22.37 17.21 18.85
N GLN A 822 -21.74 17.33 17.67
CA GLN A 822 -21.79 18.54 16.84
C GLN A 822 -23.21 19.10 16.60
N PRO A 823 -24.25 18.29 16.29
CA PRO A 823 -25.62 18.81 16.10
C PRO A 823 -26.21 19.46 17.36
N VAL A 824 -25.93 18.89 18.53
CA VAL A 824 -26.44 19.39 19.82
C VAL A 824 -25.82 20.76 20.13
N ARG A 825 -24.50 20.91 19.93
CA ARG A 825 -23.78 22.20 20.06
C ARG A 825 -24.36 23.27 19.12
N ILE A 826 -24.64 22.94 17.86
CA ILE A 826 -25.24 23.91 16.93
C ILE A 826 -26.65 24.31 17.39
N MET A 827 -27.46 23.35 17.83
CA MET A 827 -28.81 23.64 18.33
C MET A 827 -28.82 24.51 19.59
N THR A 828 -27.86 24.41 20.52
CA THR A 828 -27.80 25.27 21.72
C THR A 828 -27.09 26.62 21.49
N GLN A 829 -25.93 26.60 20.81
CA GLN A 829 -24.99 27.72 20.74
C GLN A 829 -24.88 28.38 19.34
N GLY A 830 -25.45 27.77 18.28
CA GLY A 830 -25.44 28.34 16.93
C GLY A 830 -25.99 29.76 16.86
N ARG A 831 -25.46 30.58 15.94
CA ARG A 831 -25.89 31.97 15.76
C ARG A 831 -27.28 32.02 15.13
N GLU A 832 -28.08 33.03 15.49
CA GLU A 832 -29.39 33.23 14.89
C GLU A 832 -29.28 34.17 13.69
N THR A 833 -29.69 33.69 12.52
CA THR A 833 -29.77 34.46 11.28
C THR A 833 -30.96 35.42 11.33
N SER A 834 -30.82 36.58 10.68
CA SER A 834 -31.91 37.57 10.61
C SER A 834 -32.73 37.32 9.35
N HIS A 835 -34.02 37.02 9.52
CA HIS A 835 -34.96 36.73 8.45
C HIS A 835 -36.20 37.62 8.66
N GLY A 836 -36.15 38.83 8.07
CA GLY A 836 -37.04 39.94 8.47
C GLY A 836 -36.79 40.37 9.92
N ASP A 837 -37.84 40.75 10.64
CA ASP A 837 -37.78 41.15 12.06
C ASP A 837 -37.48 40.00 13.04
N LYS A 838 -37.38 38.77 12.53
CA LYS A 838 -37.17 37.56 13.32
C LYS A 838 -35.72 37.10 13.23
N LYS A 839 -35.12 36.85 14.40
CA LYS A 839 -33.90 36.08 14.54
C LYS A 839 -34.28 34.63 14.83
N ILE A 840 -33.83 33.68 14.02
CA ILE A 840 -34.07 32.24 14.21
C ILE A 840 -32.84 31.44 13.75
N LEU A 841 -32.80 30.15 14.06
CA LEU A 841 -31.83 29.21 13.50
C LEU A 841 -32.59 28.05 12.88
N ILE A 842 -32.31 27.73 11.61
CA ILE A 842 -32.83 26.53 10.95
C ILE A 842 -31.62 25.66 10.60
N PHE A 843 -31.55 24.46 11.17
CA PHE A 843 -30.47 23.52 10.96
C PHE A 843 -30.99 22.28 10.24
N ALA A 844 -30.28 21.84 9.19
CA ALA A 844 -30.70 20.70 8.38
C ALA A 844 -29.80 19.48 8.59
N ILE A 845 -30.46 18.33 8.71
CA ILE A 845 -29.92 16.99 8.83
C ILE A 845 -30.21 16.26 7.51
N VAL A 846 -29.19 16.08 6.66
CA VAL A 846 -29.34 15.62 5.26
C VAL A 846 -28.72 14.23 5.05
N GLY A 847 -29.28 13.40 4.17
CA GLY A 847 -28.72 12.09 3.80
C GLY A 847 -29.74 11.06 3.30
N VAL A 848 -29.26 9.93 2.76
CA VAL A 848 -30.06 8.89 2.08
C VAL A 848 -31.14 8.23 2.97
N GLY A 849 -32.05 7.45 2.38
CA GLY A 849 -33.06 6.69 3.13
C GLY A 849 -32.44 5.72 4.15
N GLY A 850 -33.14 5.39 5.24
CA GLY A 850 -32.68 4.40 6.23
C GLY A 850 -31.53 4.81 7.16
N ILE A 851 -30.72 5.82 6.82
CA ILE A 851 -29.46 6.19 7.51
C ILE A 851 -29.59 6.76 8.95
N GLY A 852 -30.73 6.59 9.63
CA GLY A 852 -30.90 7.01 11.02
C GLY A 852 -31.06 8.52 11.26
N LYS A 853 -31.36 9.33 10.22
CA LYS A 853 -31.58 10.79 10.39
C LYS A 853 -32.63 11.13 11.43
N THR A 854 -33.78 10.46 11.36
CA THR A 854 -34.90 10.63 12.30
C THR A 854 -34.47 10.22 13.70
N THR A 855 -33.70 9.14 13.84
CA THR A 855 -33.11 8.70 15.12
C THR A 855 -32.14 9.74 15.69
N LEU A 856 -31.30 10.37 14.87
CA LEU A 856 -30.38 11.42 15.32
C LEU A 856 -31.12 12.66 15.78
N ALA A 857 -32.09 13.10 14.98
CA ALA A 857 -33.03 14.13 15.36
C ALA A 857 -33.70 13.79 16.72
N GLN A 858 -34.16 12.56 16.92
CA GLN A 858 -34.84 12.13 18.14
C GLN A 858 -33.89 12.07 19.35
N ASN A 859 -32.62 11.70 19.15
CA ASN A 859 -31.59 11.76 20.17
C ASN A 859 -31.24 13.21 20.55
N ILE A 860 -31.29 14.16 19.60
CA ILE A 860 -31.15 15.59 19.89
C ILE A 860 -32.36 16.11 20.69
N PHE A 861 -33.59 15.70 20.33
CA PHE A 861 -34.82 16.03 21.07
C PHE A 861 -34.81 15.51 22.52
N ASN A 862 -34.29 14.29 22.71
CA ASN A 862 -34.17 13.63 24.01
C ASN A 862 -32.92 14.03 24.80
N ASN A 863 -32.07 14.93 24.28
CA ASN A 863 -30.84 15.31 24.95
C ASN A 863 -31.13 16.21 26.17
N ASN A 864 -30.61 15.85 27.34
CA ASN A 864 -30.82 16.59 28.58
C ASN A 864 -30.43 18.08 28.49
N ILE A 865 -29.36 18.42 27.76
CA ILE A 865 -28.94 19.82 27.57
C ILE A 865 -29.99 20.59 26.75
N ILE A 866 -30.54 19.97 25.71
CA ILE A 866 -31.60 20.56 24.87
C ILE A 866 -32.89 20.75 25.69
N GLN A 867 -33.25 19.79 26.54
CA GLN A 867 -34.44 19.89 27.40
C GLN A 867 -34.30 20.91 28.55
N GLN A 868 -33.06 21.19 29.00
CA GLN A 868 -32.77 22.25 29.96
C GLN A 868 -32.74 23.64 29.29
N GLU A 869 -32.17 23.74 28.09
CA GLU A 869 -31.99 24.98 27.34
C GLU A 869 -33.31 25.52 26.74
N PHE A 870 -34.22 24.63 26.34
CA PHE A 870 -35.48 25.00 25.67
C PHE A 870 -36.69 24.60 26.51
N THR A 871 -37.37 25.61 27.07
CA THR A 871 -38.60 25.42 27.87
C THR A 871 -39.83 24.97 27.08
N LYS A 872 -39.80 25.09 25.75
CA LYS A 872 -40.87 24.67 24.85
C LYS A 872 -40.27 24.01 23.63
N TYR A 873 -40.69 22.78 23.36
CA TYR A 873 -40.24 22.03 22.20
C TYR A 873 -41.33 21.11 21.67
N GLY A 874 -41.23 20.71 20.41
CA GLY A 874 -42.20 19.86 19.75
C GLY A 874 -41.57 19.07 18.61
N TRP A 875 -42.18 17.92 18.30
CA TRP A 875 -41.71 16.95 17.31
C TRP A 875 -42.83 16.62 16.31
N ALA A 876 -42.52 16.58 15.02
CA ALA A 876 -43.46 16.18 13.96
C ALA A 876 -42.80 15.29 12.90
N LEU A 877 -43.60 14.43 12.27
CA LEU A 877 -43.21 13.46 11.24
C LEU A 877 -44.22 13.47 10.09
N THR A 878 -43.77 13.57 8.84
CA THR A 878 -44.69 13.68 7.68
C THR A 878 -45.27 12.36 7.18
N LYS A 879 -44.83 11.18 7.66
CA LYS A 879 -45.43 9.89 7.26
C LYS A 879 -46.65 9.49 8.07
N ASP A 880 -46.78 9.98 9.31
CA ASP A 880 -47.88 9.65 10.22
C ASP A 880 -48.60 10.92 10.68
N LEU A 881 -49.63 11.32 9.94
CA LEU A 881 -50.44 12.54 10.15
C LEU A 881 -51.28 12.54 11.46
N ILE A 882 -50.99 11.67 12.45
CA ILE A 882 -51.92 11.38 13.57
C ILE A 882 -51.26 11.32 14.99
N ARG A 883 -49.92 11.41 15.16
CA ARG A 883 -49.31 11.39 16.52
C ARG A 883 -48.37 12.56 16.83
N LEU A 884 -48.96 13.64 17.35
CA LEU A 884 -48.28 14.72 18.07
C LEU A 884 -48.13 14.37 19.55
N SER A 885 -46.97 13.85 19.96
CA SER A 885 -46.61 13.66 21.37
C SER A 885 -46.06 14.94 22.00
N CYS A 886 -46.93 15.92 22.26
CA CYS A 886 -46.59 17.14 22.99
C CYS A 886 -46.30 16.85 24.48
N TYR A 887 -45.04 16.59 24.84
CA TYR A 887 -44.62 16.50 26.24
C TYR A 887 -44.26 17.87 26.81
N ARG A 888 -45.11 18.33 27.74
CA ARG A 888 -45.14 19.62 28.47
C ARG A 888 -45.77 20.83 27.73
N GLU A 889 -46.95 21.19 28.23
CA GLU A 889 -47.83 22.33 27.91
C GLU A 889 -48.43 22.44 26.48
N PRO A 890 -49.75 22.23 26.31
CA PRO A 890 -50.47 22.59 25.09
C PRO A 890 -50.70 24.10 25.03
N SER A 891 -49.68 24.87 24.65
CA SER A 891 -49.90 26.29 24.35
C SER A 891 -50.56 26.43 22.98
N LEU A 892 -51.77 27.01 22.92
CA LEU A 892 -52.60 27.16 21.71
C LEU A 892 -51.87 27.73 20.46
N LYS A 893 -50.76 28.45 20.66
CA LYS A 893 -49.93 28.94 19.55
C LYS A 893 -49.18 27.84 18.80
N LEU A 894 -48.72 26.77 19.47
CA LEU A 894 -48.00 25.68 18.79
C LEU A 894 -48.94 24.90 17.86
N GLU A 895 -50.14 24.60 18.34
CA GLU A 895 -51.15 23.84 17.61
C GLU A 895 -51.61 24.56 16.32
N GLY A 896 -51.70 25.89 16.35
CA GLY A 896 -51.95 26.72 15.16
C GLY A 896 -50.80 26.71 14.15
N ILE A 897 -49.55 26.71 14.62
CA ILE A 897 -48.34 26.56 13.78
C ILE A 897 -48.34 25.18 13.10
N THR A 898 -48.63 24.12 13.86
CA THR A 898 -48.68 22.76 13.34
C THR A 898 -49.75 22.61 12.28
N LYS A 899 -50.99 23.07 12.53
CA LYS A 899 -52.08 23.06 11.52
C LYS A 899 -51.74 23.88 10.27
N GLN A 900 -51.02 25.00 10.39
CA GLN A 900 -50.57 25.76 9.21
C GLN A 900 -49.55 24.98 8.37
N LEU A 901 -48.58 24.33 9.01
CA LEU A 901 -47.59 23.48 8.31
C LEU A 901 -48.26 22.25 7.69
N GLU A 902 -49.23 21.65 8.37
CA GLU A 902 -50.03 20.51 7.91
C GLU A 902 -50.81 20.84 6.63
N ILE A 903 -51.50 21.99 6.60
CA ILE A 903 -52.22 22.51 5.42
C ILE A 903 -51.27 22.81 4.25
N GLN A 904 -50.05 23.29 4.52
CA GLN A 904 -49.07 23.60 3.47
C GLN A 904 -48.42 22.33 2.88
N ILE A 905 -48.04 21.37 3.72
CA ILE A 905 -47.43 20.09 3.30
C ILE A 905 -48.43 19.23 2.52
N GLN A 906 -49.73 19.29 2.85
CA GLN A 906 -50.77 18.58 2.09
C GLN A 906 -51.05 19.18 0.69
N ARG A 907 -50.71 20.45 0.45
CA ARG A 907 -51.10 21.16 -0.80
C ARG A 907 -50.01 21.19 -1.86
N GLU A 908 -48.74 21.16 -1.48
CA GLU A 908 -47.61 21.07 -2.41
C GLU A 908 -46.39 20.45 -1.72
N CYS A 909 -45.64 19.60 -2.43
CA CYS A 909 -44.46 18.90 -1.91
C CYS A 909 -43.24 19.79 -1.58
N VAL A 910 -43.43 21.11 -1.48
CA VAL A 910 -42.45 22.11 -1.08
C VAL A 910 -43.19 23.16 -0.23
N LEU A 911 -42.63 23.54 0.92
CA LEU A 911 -43.14 24.65 1.73
C LEU A 911 -43.08 25.96 0.93
N LYS A 912 -44.19 26.35 0.29
CA LYS A 912 -44.29 27.62 -0.47
C LYS A 912 -44.13 28.88 0.40
N THR A 913 -44.29 28.76 1.72
CA THR A 913 -44.02 29.85 2.66
C THR A 913 -42.83 29.48 3.52
N PRO A 914 -41.78 30.31 3.63
CA PRO A 914 -40.67 30.06 4.53
C PRO A 914 -41.17 29.89 5.97
N LEU A 915 -40.72 28.83 6.64
CA LEU A 915 -41.00 28.51 8.06
C LEU A 915 -40.89 29.76 8.95
N VAL A 916 -39.90 30.62 8.66
CA VAL A 916 -39.71 31.98 9.18
C VAL A 916 -41.01 32.71 9.53
N ASN A 917 -42.00 32.73 8.62
CA ASN A 917 -43.21 33.54 8.76
C ASN A 917 -44.09 33.09 9.93
N VAL A 918 -43.99 31.81 10.31
CA VAL A 918 -44.83 31.16 11.32
C VAL A 918 -44.14 31.06 12.69
N LEU A 919 -42.81 31.00 12.73
CA LEU A 919 -42.01 30.81 13.96
C LEU A 919 -41.92 32.08 14.83
N ALA A 920 -41.54 31.92 16.11
CA ALA A 920 -41.25 33.03 17.01
C ALA A 920 -39.79 33.50 16.90
N ARG A 921 -39.48 34.72 17.39
CA ARG A 921 -38.08 35.20 17.48
C ARG A 921 -37.34 34.44 18.59
N GLY A 922 -36.13 33.97 18.30
CA GLY A 922 -35.34 33.07 19.14
C GLY A 922 -35.71 31.58 18.97
N SER A 923 -36.57 31.24 18.02
CA SER A 923 -36.89 29.85 17.70
C SER A 923 -35.76 29.15 16.95
N ARG A 924 -35.58 27.86 17.23
CA ARG A 924 -34.65 26.99 16.52
C ARG A 924 -35.40 25.81 15.94
N VAL A 925 -35.09 25.45 14.70
CA VAL A 925 -35.76 24.38 13.97
C VAL A 925 -34.72 23.39 13.47
N LEU A 926 -34.95 22.11 13.73
CA LEU A 926 -34.17 21.01 13.17
C LEU A 926 -35.01 20.31 12.11
N VAL A 927 -34.49 20.15 10.91
CA VAL A 927 -35.17 19.51 9.78
C VAL A 927 -34.39 18.29 9.34
N THR A 928 -35.03 17.12 9.19
CA THR A 928 -34.43 15.97 8.50
C THR A 928 -34.91 15.87 7.06
N THR A 929 -34.01 15.77 6.08
CA THR A 929 -34.36 15.63 4.65
C THR A 929 -33.43 14.66 3.92
N ARG A 930 -33.89 14.13 2.78
CA ARG A 930 -33.06 13.35 1.84
C ARG A 930 -32.47 14.21 0.71
N ASP A 931 -33.02 15.40 0.49
CA ASP A 931 -32.66 16.31 -0.59
C ASP A 931 -32.16 17.64 -0.04
N ILE A 932 -30.95 18.05 -0.45
CA ILE A 932 -30.30 19.30 -0.07
C ILE A 932 -31.06 20.53 -0.58
N ARG A 933 -31.81 20.42 -1.68
CA ARG A 933 -32.67 21.49 -2.22
C ARG A 933 -33.82 21.82 -1.27
N VAL A 934 -34.31 20.82 -0.52
CA VAL A 934 -35.34 21.03 0.51
C VAL A 934 -34.76 21.76 1.72
N ALA A 935 -33.53 21.42 2.15
CA ALA A 935 -32.83 22.15 3.21
C ALA A 935 -32.61 23.62 2.84
N ARG A 936 -32.14 23.88 1.61
CA ARG A 936 -31.97 25.23 1.05
C ARG A 936 -33.29 25.99 0.91
N GLY A 937 -34.34 25.34 0.41
CA GLY A 937 -35.69 25.93 0.30
C GLY A 937 -36.32 26.29 1.65
N MET A 938 -35.95 25.57 2.73
CA MET A 938 -36.34 25.90 4.10
C MET A 938 -35.46 26.98 4.77
N MET A 939 -34.50 27.57 4.04
CA MET A 939 -33.54 28.56 4.55
C MET A 939 -32.69 28.04 5.72
N ALA A 940 -32.31 26.76 5.68
CA ALA A 940 -31.36 26.22 6.66
C ALA A 940 -29.97 26.85 6.51
N GLU A 941 -29.28 27.09 7.63
CA GLU A 941 -27.91 27.62 7.67
C GLU A 941 -26.92 26.54 7.19
N GLU A 942 -26.01 26.92 6.27
CA GLU A 942 -24.91 26.06 5.84
C GLU A 942 -23.71 26.23 6.80
N PRO A 943 -22.96 25.16 7.14
CA PRO A 943 -23.04 23.81 6.57
C PRO A 943 -24.14 22.94 7.17
N TYR A 944 -24.81 22.16 6.33
CA TYR A 944 -25.78 21.15 6.76
C TYR A 944 -25.08 19.96 7.42
N HIS A 945 -25.73 19.33 8.40
CA HIS A 945 -25.22 18.10 9.01
C HIS A 945 -25.60 16.89 8.17
N HIS A 946 -24.63 16.30 7.49
CA HIS A 946 -24.83 15.07 6.72
C HIS A 946 -24.71 13.85 7.62
N VAL A 947 -25.83 13.14 7.85
CA VAL A 947 -25.88 12.02 8.80
C VAL A 947 -25.14 10.81 8.28
N LYS A 948 -24.24 10.31 9.12
CA LYS A 948 -23.51 9.07 8.89
C LYS A 948 -23.86 8.08 10.00
N LYS A 949 -25.04 7.44 9.87
CA LYS A 949 -25.58 6.26 10.59
C LYS A 949 -25.26 6.21 12.08
N LEU A 950 -26.28 6.48 12.90
CA LEU A 950 -26.27 6.12 14.31
C LEU A 950 -26.37 4.60 14.49
N GLU A 951 -25.76 4.10 15.57
CA GLU A 951 -25.67 2.69 15.89
C GLU A 951 -26.82 2.19 16.79
N PRO A 952 -27.11 0.88 16.81
CA PRO A 952 -28.22 0.31 17.61
C PRO A 952 -27.96 0.23 19.13
N GLU A 953 -26.75 0.49 19.61
CA GLU A 953 -26.35 0.22 21.02
C GLU A 953 -26.96 1.18 22.06
N PHE A 954 -27.85 2.09 21.65
CA PHE A 954 -28.57 3.02 22.52
C PHE A 954 -29.98 2.54 22.95
N PHE A 955 -30.32 1.27 22.73
CA PHE A 955 -31.67 0.72 23.04
C PHE A 955 -31.72 -0.27 24.22
N PRO A 956 -31.72 0.18 25.48
CA PRO A 956 -32.34 -0.58 26.55
C PRO A 956 -33.88 -0.44 26.42
N ASN A 957 -34.54 -1.52 25.99
CA ASN A 957 -36.00 -1.70 25.88
C ASN A 957 -36.71 -1.00 24.71
N LEU A 958 -36.84 -1.73 23.59
CA LEU A 958 -37.97 -1.62 22.67
C LEU A 958 -38.43 -3.04 22.31
N ASN A 959 -39.56 -3.46 22.86
CA ASN A 959 -40.06 -4.82 22.69
C ASN A 959 -40.40 -5.13 21.23
N SER A 960 -40.01 -6.31 20.77
CA SER A 960 -40.28 -6.82 19.43
C SER A 960 -41.76 -7.17 19.24
N SER A 961 -42.56 -6.24 18.72
CA SER A 961 -43.75 -6.56 17.92
C SER A 961 -44.19 -5.36 17.08
N THR A 962 -44.75 -5.65 15.90
CA THR A 962 -45.33 -4.69 14.93
C THR A 962 -44.34 -3.82 14.15
N LEU A 963 -43.83 -4.34 13.02
CA LEU A 963 -43.73 -3.60 11.74
C LEU A 963 -43.22 -4.50 10.60
N GLY A 964 -44.09 -5.40 10.12
CA GLY A 964 -43.99 -5.88 8.74
C GLY A 964 -44.76 -4.91 7.84
N ILE A 965 -44.06 -4.11 7.02
CA ILE A 965 -44.67 -3.33 5.93
C ILE A 965 -43.82 -3.48 4.67
N THR A 966 -44.49 -3.88 3.59
CA THR A 966 -43.97 -4.09 2.25
C THR A 966 -43.44 -2.80 1.60
N MET A 967 -42.50 -2.95 0.66
CA MET A 967 -42.04 -1.86 -0.17
C MET A 967 -43.19 -1.26 -1.00
N SER A 968 -43.31 0.07 -0.95
CA SER A 968 -44.01 0.84 -1.97
C SER A 968 -43.31 2.19 -2.17
N TYR A 969 -43.13 2.57 -3.44
CA TYR A 969 -42.51 3.83 -3.85
C TYR A 969 -43.50 4.99 -3.68
N SER A 970 -43.53 5.65 -2.51
CA SER A 970 -43.94 7.07 -2.40
C SER A 970 -43.63 7.70 -1.02
N ILE A 971 -43.64 9.04 -1.01
CA ILE A 971 -43.62 9.97 0.14
C ILE A 971 -42.35 9.96 1.00
N ALA A 972 -41.62 11.09 0.95
CA ALA A 972 -40.46 11.36 1.78
C ALA A 972 -40.86 11.65 3.25
N THR A 973 -40.29 10.89 4.19
CA THR A 973 -40.34 11.21 5.61
C THR A 973 -39.42 12.40 5.91
N ILE A 974 -40.02 13.55 6.16
CA ILE A 974 -39.40 14.73 6.76
C ILE A 974 -39.78 14.73 8.24
N SER A 975 -38.83 15.06 9.11
CA SER A 975 -39.11 15.34 10.52
C SER A 975 -38.74 16.78 10.85
N PHE A 976 -39.58 17.40 11.67
CA PHE A 976 -39.37 18.74 12.20
C PHE A 976 -39.28 18.67 13.72
N LEU A 977 -38.27 19.34 14.28
CA LEU A 977 -38.26 19.73 15.68
C LEU A 977 -38.38 21.23 15.76
N PHE A 978 -39.20 21.70 16.68
CA PHE A 978 -39.27 23.09 17.07
C PHE A 978 -38.73 23.25 18.49
N PHE A 979 -37.94 24.29 18.71
CA PHE A 979 -37.45 24.70 20.02
C PHE A 979 -37.65 26.20 20.23
N ALA A 980 -38.15 26.60 21.40
CA ALA A 980 -38.32 27.99 21.78
C ALA A 980 -37.90 28.26 23.23
N ARG A 981 -36.99 29.22 23.41
CA ARG A 981 -36.61 29.77 24.71
C ARG A 981 -37.75 30.65 25.25
N ASN A 982 -38.21 30.43 26.48
CA ASN A 982 -39.16 31.35 27.13
C ASN A 982 -38.46 32.68 27.48
N ARG A 983 -39.09 33.81 27.12
CA ARG A 983 -38.78 35.12 27.72
C ARG A 983 -39.31 35.21 29.17
N LYS A 984 -38.75 34.43 30.08
CA LYS A 984 -38.85 34.61 31.55
C LYS A 984 -37.57 34.18 32.28
N ALA A 985 -36.41 34.63 31.80
CA ALA A 985 -35.13 34.54 32.51
C ALA A 985 -34.22 35.77 32.30
N GLY A 986 -34.79 36.91 31.89
CA GLY A 986 -34.08 38.19 31.92
C GLY A 986 -34.00 38.72 33.35
N ASN A 987 -33.16 38.11 34.20
CA ASN A 987 -32.56 38.69 35.43
C ASN A 987 -31.71 37.70 36.29
N ILE A 988 -31.09 36.63 35.74
CA ILE A 988 -30.18 35.75 36.53
C ILE A 988 -28.74 35.67 35.96
N HIS A 989 -28.37 36.53 35.00
CA HIS A 989 -27.00 36.54 34.45
C HIS A 989 -26.20 37.86 34.60
N ASN A 990 -26.69 38.80 35.41
CA ASN A 990 -25.94 40.01 35.81
C ASN A 990 -25.51 40.02 37.29
N SER A 991 -25.67 38.91 38.03
CA SER A 991 -25.31 38.83 39.46
C SER A 991 -23.89 38.30 39.72
N LEU A 992 -23.33 37.48 38.83
CA LEU A 992 -22.04 36.80 39.03
C LEU A 992 -20.81 37.57 38.50
N ARG A 993 -20.94 38.88 38.26
CA ARG A 993 -19.82 39.75 37.85
C ARG A 993 -19.51 40.90 38.82
N ALA A 994 -20.13 40.90 39.99
CA ALA A 994 -19.92 41.89 41.04
C ALA A 994 -19.68 41.21 42.42
N ASN A 995 -18.65 40.36 42.49
CA ASN A 995 -17.96 39.99 43.74
C ASN A 995 -16.58 39.37 43.41
N ARG A 996 -15.66 40.25 43.03
CA ARG A 996 -14.20 40.06 43.11
C ARG A 996 -13.58 41.41 43.47
N ASN A 997 -13.55 41.69 44.77
CA ASN A 997 -12.43 42.36 45.43
C ASN A 997 -11.73 41.28 46.26
#